data_AF-A0A8T2T3U1-F1
#
_entry.id   AF-A0A8T2T3U1-F1
#
_cell.length_a   1.000
_cell.length_b   1.000
_cell.length_c   1.000
_cell.angle_alpha   90.00
_cell.angle_beta   90.00
_cell.angle_gamma   90.00
#
_symmetry.space_group_name_H-M   'P 1'
#
loop_
_entity.id
_entity.type
_entity.pdbx_description
1 polymer ?
#
loop_
_entity_poly.entity_id
_entity_poly.type
_entity_poly.pdbx_seq_one_letter_code
_entity_poly.pdbx_strand_id
1 'polypeptide(L)'
;MPELDKESSERLFHWHAFLKPDAPAHLKRVSQDVIAACKGLPLSLKVIGSHLYGESDISLWEGSLRQLLRISYYDPLRGNQKEAFLDICCFLIGKHEDIVCMFLEGCYGTDQTILDVLKSRSLVSTDAEGRIRVHDQLRDMGRHIVREEKKDRVWEEEAANDVLEDGRRLSTLRGLSINIGMCFPENDVAMCPKLKILVVNNGNMSGTDSHRHNSSRRGFLQKVRCRNLRWLTWENASFEHLPPGLCSEKLRVLDLPGSNISEVPAALPNLQFLCLRRCENLKVLSKPVGTLMPSLRWFNLYGCSQLEGLDSSLGKLTDLRTLYLSECRVPSEIAGLPCMQGLWLQDCTSLTALSCLSTSLQILILNGSCNVERLNLNVSLPNLQELCLSRCTKLKVSPEALVTSAPSLRVLNLSGWGSLKSLDCEGLPCMQGLWLQDCTSLTALSCLSTSLQILILNGSCNVERLNLNVSLPNLQKLCLSGCTKLKVSPEALLTSGPSLRVLNLCESGSLKSLDCEGLPCMQELWLQDCTWLTALSCLSTSLQILILNGSCNVERLNLNVSLPNLQELCLSRCTKLKVSPEALVTSAASLRKLNLSEWGSLKSLDCEGLPCMHELWLYDCTSLTALSCLSTSLQILNLNHSCNVERLNLNVSLPNLHKLHLSGCTKLKVSPEALVTSAPSLRELSLSGWGSLKSLDCEGLPCMQELWLHDCTSLTALSCLSTSLQILNLNHSCNVERLNLNVSLPNLHKLHLSGCTKLKVSPEALVTSAPSLRELSFSGWGSLKSLDCEG
;
A
#
# COMPACT_ATOMS: atom_id res chain seq x y z
N MET A 1 4.78 48.06 -1.45
CA MET A 1 4.50 47.72 -0.04
C MET A 1 4.99 46.31 0.21
N PRO A 2 5.54 45.99 1.38
CA PRO A 2 5.95 44.63 1.70
C PRO A 2 4.72 43.70 1.85
N GLU A 3 4.92 42.42 1.54
CA GLU A 3 3.95 41.35 1.82
C GLU A 3 3.83 41.16 3.34
N LEU A 4 2.61 40.91 3.82
CA LEU A 4 2.33 40.64 5.24
C LEU A 4 2.61 39.17 5.56
N ASP A 5 3.07 38.92 6.78
CA ASP A 5 3.10 37.56 7.32
C ASP A 5 1.68 36.99 7.47
N LYS A 6 1.59 35.69 7.77
CA LYS A 6 0.31 34.97 7.85
C LYS A 6 -0.63 35.57 8.92
N GLU A 7 -0.13 35.87 10.10
CA GLU A 7 -0.94 36.37 11.22
C GLU A 7 -1.45 37.79 10.93
N SER A 8 -0.58 38.64 10.39
CA SER A 8 -0.91 39.99 9.95
C SER A 8 -1.94 39.98 8.81
N SER A 9 -1.83 39.02 7.88
CA SER A 9 -2.77 38.85 6.77
C SER A 9 -4.15 38.40 7.24
N GLU A 10 -4.20 37.42 8.16
CA GLU A 10 -5.44 36.92 8.76
C GLU A 10 -6.15 38.03 9.54
N ARG A 11 -5.42 38.74 10.42
CA ARG A 11 -5.98 39.85 11.20
C ARG A 11 -6.52 40.96 10.31
N LEU A 12 -5.78 41.33 9.27
CA LEU A 12 -6.20 42.38 8.36
C LEU A 12 -7.47 41.98 7.60
N PHE A 13 -7.50 40.79 7.02
CA PHE A 13 -8.65 40.31 6.27
C PHE A 13 -9.88 40.14 7.16
N HIS A 14 -9.76 39.48 8.32
CA HIS A 14 -10.89 39.27 9.23
C HIS A 14 -11.47 40.59 9.76
N TRP A 15 -10.63 41.61 10.03
CA TRP A 15 -11.14 42.93 10.40
C TRP A 15 -12.01 43.55 9.31
N HIS A 16 -11.61 43.42 8.05
CA HIS A 16 -12.36 43.97 6.93
C HIS A 16 -13.61 43.14 6.58
N ALA A 17 -13.60 41.82 6.78
CA ALA A 17 -14.73 40.94 6.47
C ALA A 17 -15.77 40.82 7.60
N PHE A 18 -15.34 40.89 8.87
CA PHE A 18 -16.19 40.56 10.02
C PHE A 18 -16.26 41.66 11.08
N LEU A 19 -15.44 42.70 10.98
CA LEU A 19 -15.18 43.65 12.08
C LEU A 19 -14.77 42.94 13.38
N LYS A 20 -14.06 41.81 13.25
CA LYS A 20 -13.58 40.96 14.34
C LYS A 20 -12.23 40.33 13.96
N PRO A 21 -11.40 39.93 14.93
CA PRO A 21 -10.09 39.35 14.67
C PRO A 21 -10.13 37.91 14.14
N ASP A 22 -11.26 37.19 14.29
CA ASP A 22 -11.41 35.79 13.85
C ASP A 22 -12.69 35.59 13.03
N ALA A 23 -12.67 34.57 12.17
CA ALA A 23 -13.78 34.17 11.32
C ALA A 23 -14.79 33.28 12.09
N PRO A 24 -16.09 33.32 11.73
CA PRO A 24 -17.06 32.32 12.18
C PRO A 24 -16.61 30.90 11.84
N ALA A 25 -16.95 29.92 12.70
CA ALA A 25 -16.46 28.54 12.57
C ALA A 25 -16.75 27.92 11.19
N HIS A 26 -17.92 28.20 10.59
CA HIS A 26 -18.29 27.68 9.28
C HIS A 26 -17.59 28.37 8.10
N LEU A 27 -17.11 29.61 8.27
CA LEU A 27 -16.38 30.38 7.25
C LEU A 27 -14.86 30.31 7.42
N LYS A 28 -14.36 29.77 8.53
CA LYS A 28 -12.94 29.76 8.88
C LYS A 28 -12.05 29.11 7.82
N ARG A 29 -12.53 28.03 7.20
CA ARG A 29 -11.79 27.34 6.14
C ARG A 29 -11.72 28.18 4.86
N VAL A 30 -12.86 28.67 4.37
CA VAL A 30 -12.90 29.47 3.13
C VAL A 30 -12.23 30.83 3.31
N SER A 31 -12.25 31.41 4.52
CA SER A 31 -11.52 32.65 4.81
C SER A 31 -10.01 32.44 4.71
N GLN A 32 -9.49 31.35 5.29
CA GLN A 32 -8.08 30.98 5.17
C GLN A 32 -7.66 30.78 3.72
N ASP A 33 -8.52 30.15 2.92
CA ASP A 33 -8.29 29.93 1.49
C ASP A 33 -8.24 31.26 0.70
N VAL A 34 -9.15 32.20 0.98
CA VAL A 34 -9.15 33.55 0.39
C VAL A 34 -7.90 34.32 0.79
N ILE A 35 -7.51 34.27 2.07
CA ILE A 35 -6.30 34.94 2.57
C ILE A 35 -5.06 34.39 1.89
N ALA A 36 -4.95 33.06 1.77
CA ALA A 36 -3.84 32.40 1.08
C ALA A 36 -3.78 32.82 -0.40
N ALA A 37 -4.91 32.92 -1.08
CA ALA A 37 -4.98 33.38 -2.47
C ALA A 37 -4.52 34.84 -2.66
N CYS A 38 -4.61 35.68 -1.62
CA CYS A 38 -4.15 37.08 -1.65
C CYS A 38 -2.62 37.24 -1.55
N LYS A 39 -1.88 36.16 -1.22
CA LYS A 39 -0.40 36.15 -1.11
C LYS A 39 0.17 37.28 -0.24
N GLY A 40 -0.50 37.58 0.89
CA GLY A 40 -0.04 38.60 1.83
C GLY A 40 -0.07 40.04 1.30
N LEU A 41 -0.68 40.31 0.14
CA LEU A 41 -0.81 41.67 -0.41
C LEU A 41 -1.87 42.47 0.38
N PRO A 42 -1.49 43.53 1.12
CA PRO A 42 -2.41 44.24 2.01
C PRO A 42 -3.65 44.79 1.30
N LEU A 43 -3.47 45.31 0.08
CA LEU A 43 -4.57 45.91 -0.67
C LEU A 43 -5.59 44.85 -1.10
N SER A 44 -5.13 43.70 -1.59
CA SER A 44 -5.99 42.57 -1.97
C SER A 44 -6.82 42.12 -0.77
N LEU A 45 -6.17 41.87 0.37
CA LEU A 45 -6.82 41.46 1.62
C LEU A 45 -7.91 42.45 2.06
N LYS A 46 -7.62 43.76 2.01
CA LYS A 46 -8.59 44.82 2.35
C LYS A 46 -9.78 44.85 1.39
N VAL A 47 -9.52 44.83 0.09
CA VAL A 47 -10.57 44.94 -0.94
C VAL A 47 -11.50 43.74 -0.88
N ILE A 48 -10.95 42.52 -0.80
CA ILE A 48 -11.77 41.30 -0.77
C ILE A 48 -12.48 41.16 0.58
N GLY A 49 -11.79 41.45 1.68
CA GLY A 49 -12.42 41.44 3.00
C GLY A 49 -13.61 42.39 3.04
N SER A 50 -13.45 43.61 2.52
CA SER A 50 -14.55 44.59 2.46
C SER A 50 -15.66 44.19 1.48
N HIS A 51 -15.34 43.46 0.41
CA HIS A 51 -16.33 42.92 -0.53
C HIS A 51 -17.18 41.80 0.08
N LEU A 52 -16.60 41.00 0.98
CA LEU A 52 -17.27 39.91 1.69
C LEU A 52 -17.85 40.35 3.04
N TYR A 53 -17.86 41.66 3.31
CA TYR A 53 -18.30 42.20 4.59
C TYR A 53 -19.76 41.85 4.88
N GLY A 54 -20.00 41.19 6.02
CA GLY A 54 -21.35 40.83 6.47
C GLY A 54 -21.96 39.61 5.77
N GLU A 55 -21.26 38.99 4.82
CA GLU A 55 -21.77 37.85 4.07
C GLU A 55 -21.62 36.53 4.84
N SER A 56 -22.75 35.89 5.14
CA SER A 56 -22.79 34.60 5.83
C SER A 56 -22.83 33.38 4.91
N ASP A 57 -23.15 33.59 3.63
CA ASP A 57 -23.30 32.53 2.63
C ASP A 57 -21.94 32.11 2.05
N ILE A 58 -21.55 30.86 2.33
CA ILE A 58 -20.28 30.28 1.87
C ILE A 58 -20.13 30.28 0.34
N SER A 59 -21.24 30.25 -0.41
CA SER A 59 -21.21 30.22 -1.87
C SER A 59 -20.64 31.49 -2.48
N LEU A 60 -20.90 32.65 -1.85
CA LEU A 60 -20.34 33.95 -2.24
C LEU A 60 -18.84 33.99 -1.99
N TRP A 61 -18.39 33.46 -0.85
CA TRP A 61 -16.98 33.36 -0.49
C TRP A 61 -16.20 32.49 -1.48
N GLU A 62 -16.73 31.32 -1.82
CA GLU A 62 -16.16 30.45 -2.85
C GLU A 62 -16.19 31.10 -4.24
N GLY A 63 -17.21 31.91 -4.54
CA GLY A 63 -17.30 32.71 -5.76
C GLY A 63 -16.17 33.74 -5.86
N SER A 64 -15.97 34.55 -4.81
CA SER A 64 -14.89 35.54 -4.75
C SER A 64 -13.51 34.89 -4.82
N LEU A 65 -13.30 33.77 -4.10
CA LEU A 65 -12.06 32.99 -4.19
C LEU A 65 -11.78 32.55 -5.63
N ARG A 66 -12.78 31.96 -6.31
CA ARG A 66 -12.65 31.53 -7.71
C ARG A 66 -12.28 32.69 -8.64
N GLN A 67 -12.90 33.86 -8.44
CA GLN A 67 -12.60 35.05 -9.25
C GLN A 67 -11.16 35.54 -9.03
N LEU A 68 -10.66 35.51 -7.80
CA LEU A 68 -9.28 35.89 -7.49
C LEU A 68 -8.27 34.94 -8.12
N LEU A 69 -8.52 33.64 -8.00
CA LEU A 69 -7.67 32.62 -8.62
C LEU A 69 -7.67 32.76 -10.15
N ARG A 70 -8.83 33.04 -10.75
CA ARG A 70 -8.94 33.31 -12.19
C ARG A 70 -8.08 34.49 -12.63
N ILE A 71 -8.25 35.65 -12.00
CA ILE A 71 -7.50 36.87 -12.35
C ILE A 71 -5.99 36.64 -12.16
N SER A 72 -5.62 35.95 -11.09
CA SER A 72 -4.21 35.76 -10.72
C SER A 72 -3.50 34.72 -11.58
N TYR A 73 -4.18 33.65 -11.97
CA TYR A 73 -3.54 32.48 -12.58
C TYR A 73 -4.01 32.18 -13.99
N TYR A 74 -5.31 32.28 -14.28
CA TYR A 74 -5.89 31.88 -15.57
C TYR A 74 -5.88 33.00 -16.61
N ASP A 75 -6.32 34.20 -16.24
CA ASP A 75 -6.41 35.33 -17.18
C ASP A 75 -5.06 35.70 -17.82
N PRO A 76 -3.92 35.63 -17.09
CA PRO A 76 -2.59 35.88 -17.65
C PRO A 76 -2.06 34.79 -18.60
N LEU A 77 -2.75 33.65 -18.76
CA LEU A 77 -2.38 32.62 -19.74
C LEU A 77 -2.76 33.07 -21.16
N ARG A 78 -2.06 32.59 -22.18
CA ARG A 78 -2.31 32.98 -23.58
C ARG A 78 -2.83 31.82 -24.42
N GLY A 79 -3.86 32.07 -25.22
CA GLY A 79 -4.36 31.17 -26.27
C GLY A 79 -4.43 29.69 -25.85
N ASN A 80 -3.58 28.86 -26.46
CA ASN A 80 -3.51 27.42 -26.22
C ASN A 80 -3.21 27.03 -24.77
N GLN A 81 -2.51 27.86 -23.99
CA GLN A 81 -2.23 27.61 -22.57
C GLN A 81 -3.52 27.56 -21.75
N LYS A 82 -4.48 28.47 -22.03
CA LYS A 82 -5.80 28.48 -21.39
C LYS A 82 -6.54 27.18 -21.70
N GLU A 83 -6.57 26.77 -22.96
CA GLU A 83 -7.26 25.55 -23.38
C GLU A 83 -6.64 24.28 -22.79
N ALA A 84 -5.32 24.20 -22.76
CA ALA A 84 -4.58 23.07 -22.19
C ALA A 84 -4.86 22.94 -20.69
N PHE A 85 -4.83 24.06 -19.95
CA PHE A 85 -5.13 24.05 -18.52
C PHE A 85 -6.56 23.56 -18.24
N LEU A 86 -7.55 23.99 -19.04
CA LEU A 86 -8.93 23.52 -18.91
C LEU A 86 -9.06 22.03 -19.25
N ASP A 87 -8.40 21.55 -20.31
CA ASP A 87 -8.39 20.11 -20.64
C ASP A 87 -7.79 19.28 -19.49
N ILE A 88 -6.70 19.76 -18.87
CA ILE A 88 -6.07 19.11 -17.71
C ILE A 88 -7.04 19.03 -16.53
N CYS A 89 -7.64 20.14 -16.14
CA CYS A 89 -8.57 20.21 -15.00
C CYS A 89 -9.78 19.27 -15.17
N CYS A 90 -10.24 19.09 -16.40
CA CYS A 90 -11.42 18.27 -16.70
C CYS A 90 -11.10 16.77 -16.79
N PHE A 91 -10.01 16.38 -17.49
CA PHE A 91 -9.81 14.97 -17.88
C PHE A 91 -8.44 14.37 -17.57
N LEU A 92 -7.39 15.17 -17.35
CA LEU A 92 -6.00 14.66 -17.37
C LEU A 92 -5.31 14.63 -16.00
N ILE A 93 -6.00 15.04 -14.93
CA ILE A 93 -5.49 14.89 -13.56
C ILE A 93 -5.26 13.41 -13.26
N GLY A 94 -4.12 13.09 -12.65
CA GLY A 94 -3.72 11.73 -12.30
C GLY A 94 -3.17 10.89 -13.46
N LYS A 95 -3.15 11.42 -14.69
CA LYS A 95 -2.51 10.76 -15.85
C LYS A 95 -0.99 11.04 -15.84
N HIS A 96 -0.21 10.12 -16.42
CA HIS A 96 1.24 10.25 -16.50
C HIS A 96 1.63 11.42 -17.40
N GLU A 97 2.63 12.19 -16.97
CA GLU A 97 3.08 13.43 -17.61
C GLU A 97 3.41 13.25 -19.10
N ASP A 98 4.23 12.25 -19.45
CA ASP A 98 4.62 12.01 -20.84
C ASP A 98 3.42 11.80 -21.77
N ILE A 99 2.39 11.08 -21.29
CA ILE A 99 1.18 10.80 -22.07
C ILE A 99 0.37 12.09 -22.26
N VAL A 100 0.31 12.94 -21.21
CA VAL A 100 -0.32 14.26 -21.29
C VAL A 100 0.43 15.15 -22.28
N CYS A 101 1.77 15.15 -22.28
CA CYS A 101 2.59 15.87 -23.26
C CYS A 101 2.26 15.43 -24.71
N MET A 102 2.19 14.12 -24.99
CA MET A 102 1.81 13.60 -26.32
C MET A 102 0.46 14.17 -26.81
N PHE A 103 -0.52 14.25 -25.91
CA PHE A 103 -1.82 14.85 -26.22
C PHE A 103 -1.74 16.36 -26.45
N LEU A 104 -1.04 17.08 -25.57
CA LEU A 104 -0.92 18.54 -25.65
C LEU A 104 -0.16 18.97 -26.91
N GLU A 105 0.94 18.31 -27.25
CA GLU A 105 1.70 18.52 -28.50
C GLU A 105 0.80 18.35 -29.72
N GLY A 106 0.01 17.28 -29.74
CA GLY A 106 -0.98 17.06 -30.80
C GLY A 106 -1.98 18.21 -30.89
N CYS A 107 -2.54 18.63 -29.76
CA CYS A 107 -3.58 19.65 -29.70
C CYS A 107 -3.11 21.06 -30.04
N TYR A 108 -1.89 21.43 -29.66
CA TYR A 108 -1.48 22.82 -29.46
C TYR A 108 -0.12 23.21 -30.06
N GLY A 109 0.60 22.27 -30.66
CA GLY A 109 1.93 22.49 -31.25
C GLY A 109 3.08 22.19 -30.29
N THR A 110 4.31 22.30 -30.81
CA THR A 110 5.56 21.84 -30.17
C THR A 110 6.50 22.97 -29.71
N ASP A 111 6.20 24.24 -30.04
CA ASP A 111 7.18 25.35 -29.94
C ASP A 111 7.37 25.93 -28.53
N GLN A 112 6.62 25.42 -27.55
CA GLN A 112 6.84 25.60 -26.12
C GLN A 112 6.04 24.51 -25.43
N THR A 113 6.66 23.70 -24.59
CA THR A 113 5.97 22.73 -23.72
C THR A 113 5.00 23.51 -22.85
N ILE A 114 3.75 23.61 -23.29
CA ILE A 114 2.67 24.31 -22.57
C ILE A 114 2.61 23.83 -21.13
N LEU A 115 2.88 22.53 -20.92
CA LEU A 115 2.97 21.94 -19.59
C LEU A 115 4.05 22.58 -18.72
N ASP A 116 5.23 22.91 -19.25
CA ASP A 116 6.31 23.58 -18.50
C ASP A 116 5.94 25.02 -18.14
N VAL A 117 5.21 25.72 -19.02
CA VAL A 117 4.66 27.04 -18.69
C VAL A 117 3.63 26.94 -17.57
N LEU A 118 2.78 25.92 -17.57
CA LEU A 118 1.82 25.70 -16.49
C LEU A 118 2.53 25.32 -15.17
N LYS A 119 3.58 24.50 -15.23
CA LYS A 119 4.41 24.12 -14.07
C LYS A 119 5.18 25.29 -13.48
N SER A 120 5.84 26.10 -14.31
CA SER A 120 6.56 27.30 -13.87
C SER A 120 5.65 28.36 -13.24
N ARG A 121 4.35 28.32 -13.56
CA ARG A 121 3.31 29.14 -12.92
C ARG A 121 2.59 28.46 -11.75
N SER A 122 3.06 27.29 -11.33
CA SER A 122 2.49 26.48 -10.24
C SER A 122 1.01 26.12 -10.44
N LEU A 123 0.53 26.13 -11.69
CA LEU A 123 -0.83 25.71 -12.03
C LEU A 123 -0.99 24.19 -12.05
N VAL A 124 0.11 23.50 -12.38
CA VAL A 124 0.20 22.06 -12.50
C VAL A 124 1.51 21.61 -11.83
N SER A 125 1.51 20.46 -11.19
CA SER A 125 2.71 19.80 -10.68
C SER A 125 2.72 18.32 -11.08
N THR A 126 3.83 17.64 -10.82
CA THR A 126 3.97 16.21 -11.03
C THR A 126 4.33 15.56 -9.70
N ASP A 127 3.71 14.42 -9.39
CA ASP A 127 4.06 13.65 -8.19
C ASP A 127 5.30 12.77 -8.36
N ALA A 128 5.68 12.05 -7.31
CA ALA A 128 6.82 11.14 -7.33
C ALA A 128 6.63 9.99 -8.34
N GLU A 129 5.39 9.68 -8.70
CA GLU A 129 5.02 8.65 -9.68
C GLU A 129 4.90 9.20 -11.11
N GLY A 130 5.27 10.46 -11.36
CA GLY A 130 5.21 11.05 -12.69
C GLY A 130 3.80 11.46 -13.15
N ARG A 131 2.82 11.55 -12.25
CA ARG A 131 1.43 11.88 -12.59
C ARG A 131 1.10 13.35 -12.36
N ILE A 132 0.27 13.88 -13.25
CA ILE A 132 -0.20 15.27 -13.21
C ILE A 132 -1.07 15.53 -11.99
N ARG A 133 -0.71 16.54 -11.19
CA ARG A 133 -1.48 17.07 -10.07
C ARG A 133 -1.83 18.53 -10.29
N VAL A 134 -3.02 18.91 -9.82
CA VAL A 134 -3.52 20.30 -9.81
C VAL A 134 -4.13 20.53 -8.44
N HIS A 135 -3.81 21.66 -7.81
CA HIS A 135 -4.39 22.01 -6.52
C HIS A 135 -5.92 22.08 -6.63
N ASP A 136 -6.65 21.58 -5.63
CA ASP A 136 -8.12 21.44 -5.69
C ASP A 136 -8.81 22.76 -6.06
N GLN A 137 -8.40 23.89 -5.45
CA GLN A 137 -8.95 25.21 -5.77
C GLN A 137 -8.73 25.64 -7.24
N LEU A 138 -7.57 25.32 -7.83
CA LEU A 138 -7.27 25.64 -9.24
C LEU A 138 -8.06 24.74 -10.19
N ARG A 139 -8.19 23.46 -9.84
CA ARG A 139 -9.04 22.50 -10.56
C ARG A 139 -10.48 22.97 -10.56
N ASP A 140 -10.99 23.37 -9.40
CA ASP A 140 -12.40 23.76 -9.23
C ASP A 140 -12.69 25.10 -9.91
N MET A 141 -11.74 26.05 -9.88
CA MET A 141 -11.78 27.25 -10.71
C MET A 141 -11.82 26.90 -12.21
N GLY A 142 -10.95 25.99 -12.68
CA GLY A 142 -10.87 25.61 -14.09
C GLY A 142 -12.17 24.97 -14.58
N ARG A 143 -12.70 24.04 -13.78
CA ARG A 143 -13.99 23.39 -14.02
C ARG A 143 -15.15 24.38 -14.02
N HIS A 144 -15.15 25.36 -13.11
CA HIS A 144 -16.18 26.40 -13.07
C HIS A 144 -16.19 27.26 -14.36
N ILE A 145 -15.03 27.69 -14.86
CA ILE A 145 -14.93 28.43 -16.13
C ILE A 145 -15.55 27.62 -17.28
N VAL A 146 -15.32 26.30 -17.30
CA VAL A 146 -15.94 25.45 -18.32
C VAL A 146 -17.45 25.38 -18.16
N ARG A 147 -17.98 25.18 -16.94
CA ARG A 147 -19.43 25.06 -16.72
C ARG A 147 -20.18 26.34 -17.11
N GLU A 148 -19.63 27.51 -16.79
CA GLU A 148 -20.34 28.78 -17.00
C GLU A 148 -20.14 29.37 -18.40
N GLU A 149 -18.91 29.37 -18.92
CA GLU A 149 -18.58 30.14 -20.12
C GLU A 149 -18.50 29.27 -21.37
N LYS A 150 -17.82 28.12 -21.30
CA LYS A 150 -17.48 27.35 -22.50
C LYS A 150 -18.47 26.25 -22.83
N LYS A 151 -18.88 25.49 -21.81
CA LYS A 151 -19.82 24.37 -21.88
C LYS A 151 -19.45 23.30 -22.92
N ASP A 152 -18.17 23.25 -23.32
CA ASP A 152 -17.64 22.42 -24.40
C ASP A 152 -16.84 21.21 -23.89
N ARG A 153 -16.65 21.08 -22.57
CA ARG A 153 -16.07 19.89 -21.95
C ARG A 153 -17.01 19.40 -20.85
N VAL A 154 -17.38 18.14 -20.93
CA VAL A 154 -18.31 17.52 -20.00
C VAL A 154 -17.64 16.30 -19.39
N TRP A 155 -17.43 16.32 -18.07
CA TRP A 155 -16.81 15.23 -17.31
C TRP A 155 -17.73 14.66 -16.23
N GLU A 156 -18.82 15.35 -15.90
CA GLU A 156 -19.79 14.93 -14.89
C GLU A 156 -20.83 14.03 -15.52
N GLU A 157 -21.25 13.00 -14.78
CA GLU A 157 -22.17 11.98 -15.27
C GLU A 157 -23.54 12.56 -15.64
N GLU A 158 -24.13 13.38 -14.77
CA GLU A 158 -25.44 13.99 -15.02
C GLU A 158 -25.41 14.87 -16.29
N ALA A 159 -24.42 15.76 -16.38
CA ALA A 159 -24.26 16.63 -17.54
C ALA A 159 -23.95 15.85 -18.83
N ALA A 160 -23.27 14.70 -18.72
CA ALA A 160 -23.04 13.82 -19.87
C ALA A 160 -24.34 13.17 -20.34
N ASN A 161 -25.24 12.76 -19.44
CA ASN A 161 -26.56 12.22 -19.79
C ASN A 161 -27.36 13.26 -20.58
N ASP A 162 -27.44 14.50 -20.08
CA ASP A 162 -28.17 15.58 -20.73
C ASP A 162 -27.67 15.84 -22.16
N VAL A 163 -26.35 15.74 -22.39
CA VAL A 163 -25.76 15.89 -23.71
C VAL A 163 -26.06 14.69 -24.62
N LEU A 164 -26.10 13.49 -24.07
CA LEU A 164 -26.41 12.28 -24.84
C LEU A 164 -27.89 12.21 -25.23
N GLU A 165 -28.78 12.71 -24.37
CA GLU A 165 -30.21 12.87 -24.68
C GLU A 165 -30.45 13.93 -25.76
N ASP A 166 -29.81 15.11 -25.65
CA ASP A 166 -29.83 16.14 -26.70
C ASP A 166 -28.58 16.05 -27.61
N GLY A 167 -28.58 15.03 -28.48
CA GLY A 167 -27.46 14.72 -29.38
C GLY A 167 -26.97 15.86 -30.28
N ARG A 168 -27.71 16.97 -30.42
CA ARG A 168 -27.24 18.20 -31.10
C ARG A 168 -26.03 18.83 -30.41
N ARG A 169 -25.96 18.75 -29.08
CA ARG A 169 -24.88 19.34 -28.28
C ARG A 169 -23.53 18.66 -28.51
N LEU A 170 -23.52 17.38 -28.87
CA LEU A 170 -22.31 16.60 -29.20
C LEU A 170 -21.46 17.24 -30.31
N SER A 171 -22.10 17.94 -31.25
CA SER A 171 -21.41 18.59 -32.37
C SER A 171 -20.48 19.74 -31.92
N THR A 172 -20.75 20.31 -30.74
CA THR A 172 -20.03 21.47 -30.18
C THR A 172 -18.92 21.08 -29.21
N LEU A 173 -18.98 19.87 -28.66
CA LEU A 173 -18.08 19.42 -27.60
C LEU A 173 -16.65 19.21 -28.07
N ARG A 174 -15.73 19.56 -27.18
CA ARG A 174 -14.29 19.33 -27.26
C ARG A 174 -13.84 18.14 -26.40
N GLY A 175 -14.52 17.87 -25.28
CA GLY A 175 -14.21 16.73 -24.42
C GLY A 175 -15.48 16.15 -23.80
N LEU A 176 -15.53 14.82 -23.69
CA LEU A 176 -16.67 14.12 -23.14
C LEU A 176 -16.20 12.91 -22.32
N SER A 177 -16.67 12.79 -21.08
CA SER A 177 -16.58 11.59 -20.26
C SER A 177 -17.98 10.97 -20.10
N ILE A 178 -18.10 9.67 -20.32
CA ILE A 178 -19.37 8.93 -20.20
C ILE A 178 -19.16 7.65 -19.38
N ASN A 179 -20.23 7.18 -18.74
CA ASN A 179 -20.26 5.89 -18.06
C ASN A 179 -21.06 4.87 -18.89
N ILE A 180 -20.59 3.61 -18.92
CA ILE A 180 -21.19 2.52 -19.74
C ILE A 180 -22.63 2.14 -19.31
N GLY A 181 -23.12 2.69 -18.18
CA GLY A 181 -24.50 2.54 -17.71
C GLY A 181 -25.55 3.42 -18.40
N MET A 182 -25.13 4.40 -19.22
CA MET A 182 -26.01 5.41 -19.79
C MET A 182 -26.80 4.89 -21.01
N CYS A 183 -28.09 5.23 -21.10
CA CYS A 183 -28.95 4.90 -22.24
C CYS A 183 -28.78 5.93 -23.36
N PHE A 184 -28.55 5.47 -24.58
CA PHE A 184 -28.43 6.33 -25.75
C PHE A 184 -29.73 6.31 -26.57
N PRO A 185 -30.20 7.45 -27.09
CA PRO A 185 -31.29 7.46 -28.06
C PRO A 185 -30.86 6.74 -29.35
N GLU A 186 -31.75 5.93 -29.94
CA GLU A 186 -31.48 5.07 -31.10
C GLU A 186 -31.26 5.85 -32.43
N ASN A 187 -31.54 7.16 -32.42
CA ASN A 187 -31.67 7.97 -33.63
C ASN A 187 -30.41 8.79 -33.95
N ASP A 188 -30.03 8.71 -35.23
CA ASP A 188 -28.99 9.45 -35.96
C ASP A 188 -27.50 9.17 -35.67
N VAL A 189 -26.71 9.25 -36.75
CA VAL A 189 -25.24 9.21 -36.73
C VAL A 189 -24.75 10.54 -36.14
N ALA A 190 -24.40 10.54 -34.86
CA ALA A 190 -23.84 11.73 -34.21
C ALA A 190 -22.44 12.04 -34.76
N MET A 191 -22.32 13.18 -35.46
CA MET A 191 -21.01 13.73 -35.84
C MET A 191 -20.48 14.60 -34.69
N CYS A 192 -19.28 14.27 -34.20
CA CYS A 192 -18.60 15.00 -33.14
C CYS A 192 -17.33 15.67 -33.71
N PRO A 193 -17.46 16.67 -34.60
CA PRO A 193 -16.33 17.20 -35.35
C PRO A 193 -15.35 17.97 -34.47
N LYS A 194 -15.73 18.47 -33.29
CA LYS A 194 -14.82 19.22 -32.41
C LYS A 194 -14.18 18.37 -31.29
N LEU A 195 -14.64 17.15 -31.11
CA LEU A 195 -14.25 16.30 -29.98
C LEU A 195 -12.78 15.88 -30.09
N LYS A 196 -12.00 16.17 -29.05
CA LYS A 196 -10.58 15.85 -28.92
C LYS A 196 -10.31 14.79 -27.86
N ILE A 197 -11.12 14.76 -26.80
CA ILE A 197 -11.00 13.80 -25.69
C ILE A 197 -12.32 13.05 -25.55
N LEU A 198 -12.25 11.72 -25.57
CA LEU A 198 -13.35 10.85 -25.19
C LEU A 198 -12.87 9.89 -24.09
N VAL A 199 -13.56 9.90 -22.96
CA VAL A 199 -13.32 8.98 -21.83
C VAL A 199 -14.58 8.17 -21.62
N VAL A 200 -14.44 6.85 -21.64
CA VAL A 200 -15.54 5.90 -21.43
C VAL A 200 -15.17 5.05 -20.22
N ASN A 201 -15.84 5.29 -19.09
CA ASN A 201 -15.60 4.57 -17.85
C ASN A 201 -16.62 3.45 -17.71
N ASN A 202 -16.16 2.31 -17.19
CA ASN A 202 -17.08 1.28 -16.72
C ASN A 202 -17.50 1.69 -15.30
N GLY A 203 -18.79 2.00 -15.11
CA GLY A 203 -19.33 2.22 -13.77
C GLY A 203 -19.07 0.99 -12.89
N ASN A 204 -19.06 1.19 -11.57
CA ASN A 204 -18.77 0.16 -10.57
C ASN A 204 -19.89 -0.90 -10.55
N MET A 205 -19.94 -1.77 -11.55
CA MET A 205 -20.94 -2.83 -11.70
C MET A 205 -20.50 -4.02 -10.85
N SER A 206 -20.79 -3.96 -9.55
CA SER A 206 -20.81 -5.14 -8.69
C SER A 206 -22.07 -5.96 -8.99
N GLY A 207 -21.92 -7.12 -9.63
CA GLY A 207 -23.02 -8.09 -9.76
C GLY A 207 -23.19 -8.68 -11.16
N THR A 208 -23.68 -9.90 -11.17
CA THR A 208 -23.83 -10.90 -12.26
C THR A 208 -24.69 -10.50 -13.48
N ASP A 209 -24.97 -9.22 -13.71
CA ASP A 209 -25.86 -8.75 -14.79
C ASP A 209 -25.12 -8.25 -16.06
N SER A 210 -23.84 -8.62 -16.21
CA SER A 210 -22.95 -8.19 -17.31
C SER A 210 -23.43 -8.57 -18.73
N HIS A 211 -24.35 -9.52 -18.87
CA HIS A 211 -24.70 -10.12 -20.17
C HIS A 211 -26.00 -9.59 -20.80
N ARG A 212 -26.89 -8.89 -20.07
CA ARG A 212 -28.23 -8.57 -20.60
C ARG A 212 -28.41 -7.17 -21.19
N HIS A 213 -27.48 -6.24 -20.99
CA HIS A 213 -27.65 -4.84 -21.45
C HIS A 213 -26.62 -4.34 -22.49
N ASN A 214 -25.77 -5.20 -23.06
CA ASN A 214 -24.65 -4.78 -23.92
C ASN A 214 -25.04 -4.57 -25.41
N SER A 215 -26.19 -5.10 -25.86
CA SER A 215 -26.54 -5.19 -27.28
C SER A 215 -26.94 -3.85 -27.90
N SER A 216 -27.86 -3.09 -27.29
CA SER A 216 -28.30 -1.78 -27.80
C SER A 216 -27.24 -0.68 -27.62
N ARG A 217 -26.33 -0.85 -26.64
CA ARG A 217 -25.27 0.11 -26.28
C ARG A 217 -24.09 0.13 -27.26
N ARG A 218 -23.81 -1.01 -27.92
CA ARG A 218 -22.81 -1.11 -29.01
C ARG A 218 -23.18 -0.28 -30.24
N GLY A 219 -24.47 -0.03 -30.48
CA GLY A 219 -24.96 0.63 -31.68
C GLY A 219 -24.56 2.11 -31.81
N PHE A 220 -24.54 2.87 -30.72
CA PHE A 220 -24.24 4.31 -30.76
C PHE A 220 -22.77 4.60 -31.09
N LEU A 221 -21.82 3.96 -30.40
CA LEU A 221 -20.39 4.23 -30.61
C LEU A 221 -19.86 3.67 -31.94
N GLN A 222 -20.58 2.73 -32.58
CA GLN A 222 -20.36 2.37 -33.98
C GLN A 222 -20.84 3.44 -34.96
N LYS A 223 -21.84 4.25 -34.58
CA LYS A 223 -22.39 5.35 -35.38
C LYS A 223 -21.69 6.70 -35.12
N VAL A 224 -21.07 6.91 -33.96
CA VAL A 224 -20.36 8.17 -33.67
C VAL A 224 -19.14 8.34 -34.57
N ARG A 225 -18.96 9.55 -35.13
CA ARG A 225 -17.77 9.91 -35.92
C ARG A 225 -16.99 11.06 -35.29
N CYS A 226 -15.81 10.75 -34.75
CA CYS A 226 -14.93 11.69 -34.05
C CYS A 226 -13.67 12.01 -34.87
N ARG A 227 -13.80 12.82 -35.92
CA ARG A 227 -12.68 13.10 -36.85
C ARG A 227 -11.48 13.84 -36.23
N ASN A 228 -11.68 14.56 -35.14
CA ASN A 228 -10.63 15.35 -34.47
C ASN A 228 -10.17 14.74 -33.13
N LEU A 229 -10.47 13.46 -32.89
CA LEU A 229 -10.12 12.77 -31.65
C LEU A 229 -8.60 12.64 -31.52
N ARG A 230 -8.10 12.91 -30.32
CA ARG A 230 -6.67 12.87 -29.97
C ARG A 230 -6.39 11.99 -28.77
N TRP A 231 -7.36 11.88 -27.86
CA TRP A 231 -7.34 11.01 -26.70
C TRP A 231 -8.61 10.17 -26.67
N LEU A 232 -8.45 8.85 -26.59
CA LEU A 232 -9.52 7.91 -26.31
C LEU A 232 -9.10 7.00 -25.15
N THR A 233 -9.85 7.03 -24.06
CA THR A 233 -9.79 6.01 -23.00
C THR A 233 -11.10 5.24 -22.99
N TRP A 234 -11.02 3.91 -22.99
CA TRP A 234 -12.18 3.05 -22.84
C TRP A 234 -11.81 1.79 -22.07
N GLU A 235 -12.26 1.73 -20.83
CA GLU A 235 -11.98 0.58 -19.96
C GLU A 235 -12.96 -0.56 -20.21
N ASN A 236 -12.44 -1.78 -20.30
CA ASN A 236 -13.20 -3.02 -20.50
C ASN A 236 -14.16 -2.96 -21.69
N ALA A 237 -13.70 -2.41 -22.82
CA ALA A 237 -14.52 -2.27 -23.99
C ALA A 237 -14.93 -3.65 -24.53
N SER A 238 -16.22 -3.83 -24.82
CA SER A 238 -16.76 -5.14 -25.22
C SER A 238 -16.54 -5.48 -26.70
N PHE A 239 -16.01 -4.56 -27.50
CA PHE A 239 -15.80 -4.76 -28.94
C PHE A 239 -14.51 -5.52 -29.23
N GLU A 240 -14.53 -6.30 -30.32
CA GLU A 240 -13.37 -7.04 -30.81
C GLU A 240 -12.44 -6.17 -31.68
N HIS A 241 -13.00 -5.14 -32.33
CA HIS A 241 -12.27 -4.20 -33.16
C HIS A 241 -12.66 -2.77 -32.82
N LEU A 242 -11.68 -1.86 -32.84
CA LEU A 242 -11.92 -0.44 -32.62
C LEU A 242 -12.93 0.08 -33.67
N PRO A 243 -14.06 0.70 -33.26
CA PRO A 243 -15.05 1.21 -34.19
C PRO A 243 -14.43 2.19 -35.22
N PRO A 244 -14.71 2.05 -36.53
CA PRO A 244 -14.11 2.89 -37.57
C PRO A 244 -14.34 4.39 -37.36
N GLY A 245 -15.47 4.77 -36.74
CA GLY A 245 -15.78 6.17 -36.43
C GLY A 245 -14.88 6.81 -35.36
N LEU A 246 -14.13 6.00 -34.60
CA LEU A 246 -13.16 6.43 -33.59
C LEU A 246 -11.70 6.39 -34.10
N CYS A 247 -11.47 5.79 -35.27
CA CYS A 247 -10.17 5.75 -35.94
C CYS A 247 -9.83 7.11 -36.58
N SER A 248 -9.43 8.09 -35.77
CA SER A 248 -8.94 9.39 -36.26
C SER A 248 -7.44 9.36 -36.57
N GLU A 249 -7.04 9.90 -37.71
CA GLU A 249 -5.62 10.14 -38.03
C GLU A 249 -4.94 11.11 -37.06
N LYS A 250 -5.69 11.87 -36.25
CA LYS A 250 -5.15 12.82 -35.26
C LYS A 250 -4.96 12.18 -33.88
N LEU A 251 -5.33 10.92 -33.72
CA LEU A 251 -5.23 10.19 -32.45
C LEU A 251 -3.77 10.12 -31.99
N ARG A 252 -3.50 10.53 -30.75
CA ARG A 252 -2.19 10.47 -30.10
C ARG A 252 -2.16 9.43 -28.98
N VAL A 253 -3.26 9.32 -28.24
CA VAL A 253 -3.40 8.45 -27.07
C VAL A 253 -4.61 7.55 -27.25
N LEU A 254 -4.36 6.24 -27.20
CA LEU A 254 -5.38 5.20 -27.23
C LEU A 254 -5.17 4.24 -26.05
N ASP A 255 -6.09 4.28 -25.09
CA ASP A 255 -6.00 3.54 -23.83
C ASP A 255 -7.23 2.64 -23.69
N LEU A 256 -7.06 1.33 -23.90
CA LEU A 256 -8.14 0.35 -23.98
C LEU A 256 -7.92 -0.83 -23.00
N PRO A 257 -7.70 -0.58 -21.69
CA PRO A 257 -7.35 -1.64 -20.76
C PRO A 257 -8.52 -2.61 -20.54
N GLY A 258 -8.24 -3.91 -20.44
CA GLY A 258 -9.23 -4.95 -20.19
C GLY A 258 -10.21 -5.19 -21.34
N SER A 259 -9.94 -4.63 -22.52
CA SER A 259 -10.88 -4.68 -23.65
C SER A 259 -10.86 -6.04 -24.36
N ASN A 260 -11.98 -6.38 -25.00
CA ASN A 260 -12.18 -7.64 -25.71
C ASN A 260 -11.52 -7.67 -27.10
N ILE A 261 -10.46 -6.89 -27.30
CA ILE A 261 -9.86 -6.65 -28.61
C ILE A 261 -9.13 -7.91 -29.08
N SER A 262 -9.46 -8.37 -30.28
CA SER A 262 -8.83 -9.54 -30.90
C SER A 262 -7.68 -9.16 -31.85
N GLU A 263 -7.70 -7.94 -32.39
CA GLU A 263 -6.68 -7.40 -33.29
C GLU A 263 -6.32 -5.95 -32.97
N VAL A 264 -5.07 -5.58 -33.26
CA VAL A 264 -4.61 -4.19 -33.18
C VAL A 264 -5.43 -3.28 -34.12
N PRO A 265 -5.74 -2.02 -33.72
CA PRO A 265 -6.44 -1.06 -34.56
C PRO A 265 -5.82 -0.85 -35.95
N ALA A 266 -6.60 -0.27 -36.86
CA ALA A 266 -6.18 0.11 -38.21
C ALA A 266 -5.03 1.14 -38.21
N ALA A 267 -4.55 1.55 -39.38
CA ALA A 267 -3.45 2.52 -39.52
C ALA A 267 -3.74 3.82 -38.75
N LEU A 268 -2.93 4.10 -37.73
CA LEU A 268 -3.01 5.29 -36.87
C LEU A 268 -1.62 5.95 -36.86
N PRO A 269 -1.24 6.66 -37.94
CA PRO A 269 0.15 7.05 -38.17
C PRO A 269 0.72 8.01 -37.13
N ASN A 270 -0.16 8.76 -36.46
CA ASN A 270 0.17 9.77 -35.45
C ASN A 270 0.09 9.26 -34.01
N LEU A 271 -0.29 7.99 -33.80
CA LEU A 271 -0.45 7.44 -32.46
C LEU A 271 0.90 7.34 -31.76
N GLN A 272 0.98 7.87 -30.54
CA GLN A 272 2.20 7.91 -29.73
C GLN A 272 2.07 7.02 -28.48
N PHE A 273 0.86 6.83 -27.96
CA PHE A 273 0.57 5.94 -26.83
C PHE A 273 -0.52 4.93 -27.20
N LEU A 274 -0.22 3.65 -27.01
CA LEU A 274 -1.16 2.55 -27.15
C LEU A 274 -1.12 1.67 -25.90
N CYS A 275 -2.25 1.53 -25.21
CA CYS A 275 -2.40 0.62 -24.08
C CYS A 275 -3.52 -0.39 -24.38
N LEU A 276 -3.15 -1.66 -24.39
CA LEU A 276 -4.00 -2.83 -24.56
C LEU A 276 -3.81 -3.78 -23.36
N ARG A 277 -3.54 -3.22 -22.17
CA ARG A 277 -3.28 -3.99 -20.95
C ARG A 277 -4.43 -4.95 -20.66
N ARG A 278 -4.15 -6.22 -20.36
CA ARG A 278 -5.14 -7.26 -20.03
C ARG A 278 -6.20 -7.46 -21.13
N CYS A 279 -5.86 -7.23 -22.39
CA CYS A 279 -6.68 -7.65 -23.52
C CYS A 279 -6.46 -9.13 -23.79
N GLU A 280 -7.15 -10.00 -23.02
CA GLU A 280 -6.87 -11.45 -23.01
C GLU A 280 -7.17 -12.16 -24.33
N ASN A 281 -8.02 -11.59 -25.19
CA ASN A 281 -8.34 -12.15 -26.50
C ASN A 281 -7.42 -11.69 -27.63
N LEU A 282 -6.42 -10.85 -27.33
CA LEU A 282 -5.41 -10.43 -28.29
C LEU A 282 -4.42 -11.57 -28.52
N LYS A 283 -4.66 -12.36 -29.56
CA LYS A 283 -3.84 -13.54 -29.89
C LYS A 283 -2.62 -13.22 -30.71
N VAL A 284 -2.74 -12.35 -31.71
CA VAL A 284 -1.62 -12.04 -32.62
C VAL A 284 -1.63 -10.54 -32.92
N LEU A 285 -0.45 -9.94 -32.98
CA LEU A 285 -0.26 -8.67 -33.68
C LEU A 285 -0.28 -8.96 -35.20
N SER A 286 -1.43 -9.41 -35.74
CA SER A 286 -1.56 -9.93 -37.12
C SER A 286 -1.25 -8.89 -38.21
N LYS A 287 -1.16 -7.62 -37.83
CA LYS A 287 -0.79 -6.50 -38.69
C LYS A 287 0.54 -5.90 -38.23
N PRO A 288 1.37 -5.40 -39.17
CA PRO A 288 2.67 -4.85 -38.85
C PRO A 288 2.54 -3.51 -38.10
N VAL A 289 2.48 -3.57 -36.77
CA VAL A 289 2.32 -2.41 -35.86
C VAL A 289 3.31 -1.30 -36.19
N GLY A 290 4.57 -1.65 -36.47
CA GLY A 290 5.61 -0.68 -36.82
C GLY A 290 5.36 0.06 -38.13
N THR A 291 4.62 -0.55 -39.06
CA THR A 291 4.21 0.11 -40.31
C THR A 291 2.92 0.92 -40.12
N LEU A 292 1.99 0.44 -39.29
CA LEU A 292 0.68 1.07 -39.07
C LEU A 292 0.73 2.28 -38.13
N MET A 293 1.66 2.28 -37.19
CA MET A 293 1.80 3.28 -36.12
C MET A 293 3.27 3.69 -35.93
N PRO A 294 3.93 4.26 -36.96
CA PRO A 294 5.36 4.58 -36.91
C PRO A 294 5.76 5.58 -35.81
N SER A 295 4.83 6.43 -35.36
CA SER A 295 5.09 7.44 -34.33
C SER A 295 4.99 6.92 -32.87
N LEU A 296 4.81 5.61 -32.68
CA LEU A 296 4.51 5.03 -31.38
C LEU A 296 5.71 5.17 -30.42
N ARG A 297 5.50 5.82 -29.28
CA ARG A 297 6.50 6.05 -28.22
C ARG A 297 6.30 5.12 -27.03
N TRP A 298 5.06 4.75 -26.73
CA TRP A 298 4.69 3.90 -25.60
C TRP A 298 3.72 2.82 -26.04
N PHE A 299 4.06 1.57 -25.78
CA PHE A 299 3.19 0.43 -26.06
C PHE A 299 3.05 -0.48 -24.84
N ASN A 300 1.83 -0.62 -24.33
CA ASN A 300 1.53 -1.44 -23.18
C ASN A 300 0.65 -2.64 -23.55
N LEU A 301 1.21 -3.84 -23.43
CA LEU A 301 0.54 -5.12 -23.64
C LEU A 301 0.52 -5.97 -22.36
N TYR A 302 0.82 -5.40 -21.18
CA TYR A 302 0.89 -6.14 -19.91
C TYR A 302 -0.34 -7.05 -19.73
N GLY A 303 -0.13 -8.32 -19.39
CA GLY A 303 -1.20 -9.27 -19.11
C GLY A 303 -1.99 -9.76 -20.34
N CYS A 304 -1.50 -9.55 -21.56
CA CYS A 304 -2.06 -10.18 -22.77
C CYS A 304 -1.59 -11.64 -22.86
N SER A 305 -2.20 -12.50 -22.04
CA SER A 305 -1.76 -13.88 -21.79
C SER A 305 -1.88 -14.83 -23.00
N GLN A 306 -2.76 -14.51 -23.96
CA GLN A 306 -2.93 -15.29 -25.20
C GLN A 306 -2.09 -14.76 -26.37
N LEU A 307 -1.27 -13.73 -26.19
CA LEU A 307 -0.47 -13.15 -27.27
C LEU A 307 0.60 -14.16 -27.74
N GLU A 308 0.42 -14.82 -28.88
CA GLU A 308 1.28 -15.89 -29.41
C GLU A 308 2.55 -15.41 -30.13
N GLY A 309 2.69 -14.10 -30.36
CA GLY A 309 3.88 -13.56 -31.01
C GLY A 309 3.89 -12.03 -31.12
N LEU A 310 5.10 -11.49 -31.32
CA LEU A 310 5.32 -10.09 -31.67
C LEU A 310 5.64 -9.99 -33.15
N ASP A 311 5.09 -8.98 -33.82
CA ASP A 311 5.37 -8.74 -35.23
C ASP A 311 6.79 -8.15 -35.42
N SER A 312 7.50 -8.62 -36.45
CA SER A 312 8.89 -8.21 -36.72
C SER A 312 9.03 -6.73 -37.10
N SER A 313 7.95 -6.05 -37.46
CA SER A 313 7.94 -4.61 -37.70
C SER A 313 8.14 -3.78 -36.43
N LEU A 314 8.05 -4.35 -35.21
CA LEU A 314 8.37 -3.59 -33.98
C LEU A 314 9.76 -2.97 -34.03
N GLY A 315 10.73 -3.62 -34.69
CA GLY A 315 12.06 -3.04 -34.87
C GLY A 315 12.14 -1.84 -35.82
N LYS A 316 11.07 -1.54 -36.55
CA LYS A 316 10.92 -0.32 -37.36
C LYS A 316 10.46 0.89 -36.54
N LEU A 317 10.00 0.69 -35.30
CA LEU A 317 9.55 1.78 -34.44
C LEU A 317 10.75 2.53 -33.85
N THR A 318 11.21 3.56 -34.56
CA THR A 318 12.37 4.37 -34.16
C THR A 318 12.07 5.30 -32.99
N ASP A 319 10.79 5.59 -32.71
CA ASP A 319 10.39 6.47 -31.62
C ASP A 319 9.97 5.72 -30.34
N LEU A 320 9.89 4.38 -30.38
CA LEU A 320 9.42 3.56 -29.26
C LEU A 320 10.41 3.63 -28.09
N ARG A 321 9.99 4.26 -26.99
CA ARG A 321 10.77 4.42 -25.76
C ARG A 321 10.41 3.36 -24.73
N THR A 322 9.14 3.00 -24.63
CA THR A 322 8.63 2.18 -23.53
C THR A 322 7.76 1.05 -24.04
N LEU A 323 8.09 -0.19 -23.65
CA LEU A 323 7.36 -1.40 -24.02
C LEU A 323 7.08 -2.28 -22.79
N TYR A 324 5.80 -2.53 -22.51
CA TYR A 324 5.36 -3.46 -21.47
C TYR A 324 4.82 -4.74 -22.11
N LEU A 325 5.43 -5.86 -21.76
CA LEU A 325 5.12 -7.20 -22.25
C LEU A 325 5.03 -8.24 -21.11
N SER A 326 5.01 -7.77 -19.86
CA SER A 326 4.98 -8.68 -18.71
C SER A 326 3.68 -9.50 -18.71
N GLU A 327 3.79 -10.76 -18.29
CA GLU A 327 2.70 -11.75 -18.32
C GLU A 327 2.17 -12.07 -19.73
N CYS A 328 2.95 -11.83 -20.78
CA CYS A 328 2.62 -12.21 -22.18
C CYS A 328 3.39 -13.45 -22.67
N ARG A 329 2.80 -14.18 -23.63
CA ARG A 329 3.44 -15.29 -24.36
C ARG A 329 4.30 -14.80 -25.54
N VAL A 330 5.29 -13.96 -25.25
CA VAL A 330 6.20 -13.40 -26.25
C VAL A 330 6.99 -14.47 -27.03
N PRO A 331 7.53 -14.15 -28.23
CA PRO A 331 8.45 -15.02 -28.95
C PRO A 331 9.63 -15.47 -28.09
N SER A 332 10.23 -16.61 -28.44
CA SER A 332 11.38 -17.16 -27.72
C SER A 332 12.59 -16.20 -27.71
N GLU A 333 12.73 -15.36 -28.72
CA GLU A 333 13.75 -14.32 -28.78
C GLU A 333 13.13 -12.97 -29.15
N ILE A 334 13.51 -11.92 -28.41
CA ILE A 334 13.19 -10.53 -28.74
C ILE A 334 14.49 -9.82 -29.12
N ALA A 335 14.50 -9.22 -30.31
CA ALA A 335 15.65 -8.52 -30.86
C ALA A 335 15.24 -7.25 -31.62
N GLY A 336 16.19 -6.33 -31.78
CA GLY A 336 16.08 -5.23 -32.74
C GLY A 336 15.12 -4.12 -32.31
N LEU A 337 15.25 -3.61 -31.08
CA LEU A 337 14.45 -2.49 -30.58
C LEU A 337 15.37 -1.27 -30.35
N PRO A 338 15.65 -0.46 -31.39
CA PRO A 338 16.85 0.38 -31.46
C PRO A 338 16.85 1.60 -30.50
N CYS A 339 15.67 2.08 -30.07
CA CYS A 339 15.53 3.37 -29.37
C CYS A 339 14.82 3.27 -28.02
N MET A 340 14.70 2.05 -27.48
CA MET A 340 14.02 1.81 -26.20
C MET A 340 14.81 2.33 -25.01
N GLN A 341 14.06 2.91 -24.07
CA GLN A 341 14.50 3.38 -22.77
C GLN A 341 13.99 2.45 -21.65
N GLY A 342 12.81 1.83 -21.79
CA GLY A 342 12.25 0.93 -20.78
C GLY A 342 11.61 -0.32 -21.37
N LEU A 343 11.97 -1.49 -20.82
CA LEU A 343 11.44 -2.79 -21.22
C LEU A 343 11.00 -3.62 -19.99
N TRP A 344 9.73 -3.98 -19.95
CA TRP A 344 9.15 -4.81 -18.89
C TRP A 344 8.69 -6.16 -19.43
N LEU A 345 9.40 -7.21 -19.05
CA LEU A 345 9.23 -8.61 -19.45
C LEU A 345 9.15 -9.52 -18.21
N GLN A 346 8.44 -9.08 -17.18
CA GLN A 346 8.22 -9.90 -15.99
C GLN A 346 7.28 -11.08 -16.29
N ASP A 347 7.57 -12.26 -15.75
CA ASP A 347 6.77 -13.48 -15.88
C ASP A 347 6.49 -13.89 -17.35
N CYS A 348 7.42 -13.60 -18.26
CA CYS A 348 7.38 -14.03 -19.66
C CYS A 348 7.97 -15.44 -19.82
N THR A 349 7.18 -16.47 -19.54
CA THR A 349 7.66 -17.86 -19.51
C THR A 349 8.12 -18.42 -20.86
N SER A 350 7.68 -17.85 -21.98
CA SER A 350 8.08 -18.30 -23.34
C SER A 350 9.44 -17.77 -23.78
N LEU A 351 9.94 -16.70 -23.15
CA LEU A 351 11.17 -16.01 -23.53
C LEU A 351 12.41 -16.83 -23.14
N THR A 352 13.31 -17.08 -24.09
CA THR A 352 14.58 -17.81 -23.87
C THR A 352 15.81 -16.95 -24.16
N ALA A 353 15.70 -15.91 -24.97
CA ALA A 353 16.82 -15.03 -25.31
C ALA A 353 16.41 -13.56 -25.53
N LEU A 354 17.33 -12.65 -25.19
CA LEU A 354 17.28 -11.24 -25.53
C LEU A 354 18.58 -10.83 -26.23
N SER A 355 18.46 -10.21 -27.40
CA SER A 355 19.60 -9.77 -28.21
C SER A 355 19.39 -8.38 -28.79
N CYS A 356 20.48 -7.72 -29.21
CA CYS A 356 20.45 -6.39 -29.84
C CYS A 356 19.69 -5.33 -29.02
N LEU A 357 19.98 -5.24 -27.72
CA LEU A 357 19.42 -4.23 -26.82
C LEU A 357 19.93 -2.82 -27.19
N SER A 358 19.09 -1.81 -27.00
CA SER A 358 19.44 -0.41 -27.28
C SER A 358 20.43 0.15 -26.26
N THR A 359 21.40 0.94 -26.72
CA THR A 359 22.30 1.72 -25.85
C THR A 359 21.58 2.84 -25.08
N SER A 360 20.35 3.20 -25.51
CA SER A 360 19.49 4.16 -24.80
C SER A 360 18.66 3.55 -23.67
N LEU A 361 18.77 2.22 -23.46
CA LEU A 361 18.01 1.50 -22.44
C LEU A 361 18.41 1.97 -21.03
N GLN A 362 17.41 2.34 -20.24
CA GLN A 362 17.53 2.81 -18.86
C GLN A 362 16.95 1.80 -17.87
N ILE A 363 15.88 1.10 -18.23
CA ILE A 363 15.17 0.15 -17.38
C ILE A 363 14.96 -1.17 -18.12
N LEU A 364 15.38 -2.28 -17.50
CA LEU A 364 15.11 -3.64 -17.97
C LEU A 364 14.63 -4.52 -16.81
N ILE A 365 13.37 -4.96 -16.88
CA ILE A 365 12.75 -5.82 -15.86
C ILE A 365 12.40 -7.18 -16.47
N LEU A 366 12.96 -8.26 -15.93
CA LEU A 366 12.81 -9.65 -16.37
C LEU A 366 12.39 -10.60 -15.25
N ASN A 367 11.96 -10.06 -14.11
CA ASN A 367 11.61 -10.85 -12.93
C ASN A 367 10.69 -12.04 -13.28
N GLY A 368 10.97 -13.23 -12.78
CA GLY A 368 10.12 -14.41 -13.00
C GLY A 368 10.20 -15.03 -14.41
N SER A 369 10.91 -14.43 -15.36
CA SER A 369 11.16 -15.00 -16.69
C SER A 369 12.23 -16.11 -16.62
N CYS A 370 11.85 -17.23 -16.01
CA CYS A 370 12.74 -18.31 -15.60
C CYS A 370 13.40 -19.09 -16.75
N ASN A 371 12.87 -18.97 -17.98
CA ASN A 371 13.37 -19.67 -19.16
C ASN A 371 14.43 -18.88 -19.95
N VAL A 372 14.72 -17.64 -19.57
CA VAL A 372 15.75 -16.82 -20.22
C VAL A 372 17.12 -17.43 -19.96
N GLU A 373 17.79 -17.90 -21.01
CA GLU A 373 19.13 -18.46 -20.97
C GLU A 373 20.20 -17.46 -21.41
N ARG A 374 19.85 -16.60 -22.38
CA ARG A 374 20.79 -15.67 -23.03
C ARG A 374 20.31 -14.24 -22.88
N LEU A 375 21.08 -13.41 -22.19
CA LEU A 375 20.95 -11.95 -22.22
C LEU A 375 22.21 -11.41 -22.88
N ASN A 376 22.11 -11.02 -24.14
CA ASN A 376 23.27 -10.61 -24.91
C ASN A 376 23.64 -9.15 -24.59
N LEU A 377 24.65 -8.98 -23.73
CA LEU A 377 25.18 -7.69 -23.29
C LEU A 377 26.42 -7.27 -24.10
N ASN A 378 26.62 -7.82 -25.30
CA ASN A 378 27.81 -7.56 -26.13
C ASN A 378 28.00 -6.07 -26.53
N VAL A 379 27.00 -5.22 -26.29
CA VAL A 379 27.11 -3.77 -26.41
C VAL A 379 27.02 -3.20 -25.00
N SER A 380 27.96 -2.32 -24.63
CA SER A 380 27.83 -1.53 -23.41
C SER A 380 26.46 -0.83 -23.40
N LEU A 381 25.75 -0.93 -22.27
CA LEU A 381 24.48 -0.28 -21.99
C LEU A 381 24.75 0.91 -21.04
N PRO A 382 25.35 2.01 -21.54
CA PRO A 382 25.88 3.07 -20.69
C PRO A 382 24.79 3.84 -19.94
N ASN A 383 23.54 3.76 -20.39
CA ASN A 383 22.41 4.48 -19.79
C ASN A 383 21.56 3.61 -18.85
N LEU A 384 21.88 2.32 -18.70
CA LEU A 384 21.07 1.40 -17.89
C LEU A 384 21.19 1.76 -16.42
N GLN A 385 20.07 2.15 -15.81
CA GLN A 385 19.96 2.55 -14.40
C GLN A 385 19.32 1.47 -13.55
N GLU A 386 18.40 0.70 -14.11
CA GLU A 386 17.68 -0.34 -13.39
C GLU A 386 17.68 -1.67 -14.17
N LEU A 387 18.18 -2.72 -13.52
CA LEU A 387 18.20 -4.07 -14.04
C LEU A 387 17.66 -5.06 -12.99
N CYS A 388 16.53 -5.67 -13.30
CA CYS A 388 15.88 -6.65 -12.43
C CYS A 388 15.77 -8.02 -13.13
N LEU A 389 16.52 -9.00 -12.62
CA LEU A 389 16.64 -10.37 -13.10
C LEU A 389 16.19 -11.40 -12.05
N SER A 390 15.30 -11.01 -11.13
CA SER A 390 14.89 -11.87 -10.02
C SER A 390 14.23 -13.15 -10.54
N ARG A 391 14.61 -14.32 -10.00
CA ARG A 391 14.09 -15.64 -10.40
C ARG A 391 14.35 -16.01 -11.88
N CYS A 392 15.35 -15.41 -12.53
CA CYS A 392 15.85 -15.85 -13.85
C CYS A 392 16.79 -17.07 -13.73
N THR A 393 16.26 -18.23 -13.34
CA THR A 393 17.05 -19.39 -12.90
C THR A 393 17.92 -20.06 -13.96
N LYS A 394 17.59 -19.94 -15.26
CA LYS A 394 18.35 -20.57 -16.36
C LYS A 394 19.40 -19.64 -17.00
N LEU A 395 19.56 -18.42 -16.50
CA LEU A 395 20.42 -17.41 -17.11
C LEU A 395 21.89 -17.85 -17.07
N LYS A 396 22.55 -17.87 -18.24
CA LYS A 396 23.96 -18.29 -18.41
C LYS A 396 24.93 -17.11 -18.54
N VAL A 397 24.55 -15.94 -18.05
CA VAL A 397 25.34 -14.70 -18.13
C VAL A 397 26.33 -14.65 -16.98
N SER A 398 27.59 -14.30 -17.25
CA SER A 398 28.55 -14.09 -16.18
C SER A 398 28.23 -12.79 -15.42
N PRO A 399 28.34 -12.76 -14.09
CA PRO A 399 28.16 -11.54 -13.29
C PRO A 399 29.09 -10.41 -13.72
N GLU A 400 30.33 -10.74 -14.12
CA GLU A 400 31.32 -9.79 -14.63
C GLU A 400 30.86 -9.10 -15.92
N ALA A 401 30.16 -9.81 -16.82
CA ALA A 401 29.59 -9.20 -18.03
C ALA A 401 28.48 -8.20 -17.70
N LEU A 402 27.70 -8.43 -16.64
CA LEU A 402 26.67 -7.47 -16.17
C LEU A 402 27.31 -6.19 -15.62
N VAL A 403 28.36 -6.36 -14.81
CA VAL A 403 29.09 -5.25 -14.16
C VAL A 403 29.81 -4.38 -15.18
N THR A 404 30.49 -5.00 -16.15
CA THR A 404 31.27 -4.29 -17.18
C THR A 404 30.39 -3.61 -18.25
N SER A 405 29.20 -4.14 -18.53
CA SER A 405 28.34 -3.59 -19.59
C SER A 405 27.54 -2.37 -19.17
N ALA A 406 27.23 -2.20 -17.88
CA ALA A 406 26.23 -1.22 -17.41
C ALA A 406 26.72 -0.31 -16.26
N PRO A 407 27.66 0.62 -16.51
CA PRO A 407 28.31 1.43 -15.46
C PRO A 407 27.37 2.42 -14.73
N SER A 408 26.23 2.78 -15.34
CA SER A 408 25.27 3.74 -14.76
C SER A 408 24.21 3.09 -13.86
N LEU A 409 24.32 1.78 -13.57
CA LEU A 409 23.34 1.07 -12.76
C LEU A 409 23.22 1.69 -11.36
N ARG A 410 21.98 1.98 -10.98
CA ARG A 410 21.56 2.42 -9.65
C ARG A 410 20.87 1.30 -8.90
N VAL A 411 20.10 0.46 -9.60
CA VAL A 411 19.30 -0.62 -9.04
C VAL A 411 19.65 -1.92 -9.75
N LEU A 412 20.12 -2.90 -9.00
CA LEU A 412 20.42 -4.24 -9.49
C LEU A 412 19.73 -5.29 -8.62
N ASN A 413 18.80 -6.04 -9.20
CA ASN A 413 18.13 -7.15 -8.51
C ASN A 413 18.44 -8.48 -9.21
N LEU A 414 19.18 -9.34 -8.52
CA LEU A 414 19.58 -10.67 -8.98
C LEU A 414 19.01 -11.78 -8.06
N SER A 415 17.96 -11.47 -7.30
CA SER A 415 17.39 -12.39 -6.30
C SER A 415 16.96 -13.72 -6.92
N GLY A 416 17.16 -14.84 -6.23
CA GLY A 416 16.82 -16.18 -6.69
C GLY A 416 17.73 -16.70 -7.81
N TRP A 417 18.87 -16.05 -8.07
CA TRP A 417 19.84 -16.55 -9.04
C TRP A 417 20.66 -17.71 -8.45
N GLY A 418 20.17 -18.93 -8.65
CA GLY A 418 20.72 -20.13 -8.03
C GLY A 418 22.14 -20.55 -8.48
N SER A 419 22.67 -20.03 -9.59
CA SER A 419 24.03 -20.35 -10.09
C SER A 419 25.08 -19.26 -9.81
N LEU A 420 24.67 -18.13 -9.23
CA LEU A 420 25.56 -17.02 -8.88
C LEU A 420 26.52 -17.45 -7.77
N LYS A 421 27.82 -17.59 -8.05
CA LYS A 421 28.85 -18.00 -7.07
C LYS A 421 29.52 -16.82 -6.37
N SER A 422 29.86 -15.79 -7.13
CA SER A 422 30.52 -14.56 -6.65
C SER A 422 30.05 -13.38 -7.47
N LEU A 423 30.05 -12.19 -6.86
CA LEU A 423 29.77 -10.93 -7.54
C LEU A 423 30.82 -9.89 -7.11
N ASP A 424 31.52 -9.35 -8.09
CA ASP A 424 32.41 -8.21 -7.93
C ASP A 424 31.70 -6.97 -8.48
N CYS A 425 31.53 -5.93 -7.67
CA CYS A 425 30.86 -4.69 -8.08
C CYS A 425 31.84 -3.60 -8.53
N GLU A 426 33.13 -3.92 -8.72
CA GLU A 426 34.14 -3.03 -9.28
C GLU A 426 33.75 -2.61 -10.70
N GLY A 427 33.18 -1.41 -10.83
CA GLY A 427 32.63 -0.89 -12.09
C GLY A 427 31.21 -0.32 -12.02
N LEU A 428 30.54 -0.42 -10.86
CA LEU A 428 29.18 0.10 -10.65
C LEU A 428 29.17 1.30 -9.67
N PRO A 429 29.77 2.45 -10.04
CA PRO A 429 30.00 3.56 -9.13
C PRO A 429 28.71 4.22 -8.62
N CYS A 430 27.63 4.15 -9.39
CA CYS A 430 26.34 4.80 -9.09
C CYS A 430 25.33 3.89 -8.37
N MET A 431 25.74 2.67 -7.96
CA MET A 431 24.81 1.68 -7.40
C MET A 431 24.25 2.13 -6.05
N GLN A 432 22.94 2.28 -5.96
CA GLN A 432 22.17 2.68 -4.78
C GLN A 432 21.47 1.48 -4.12
N GLY A 433 21.03 0.48 -4.89
CA GLY A 433 20.30 -0.67 -4.37
C GLY A 433 20.75 -1.99 -5.00
N LEU A 434 21.04 -2.97 -4.15
CA LEU A 434 21.44 -4.32 -4.54
C LEU A 434 20.59 -5.38 -3.82
N TRP A 435 19.87 -6.19 -4.59
CA TRP A 435 19.06 -7.30 -4.10
C TRP A 435 19.62 -8.64 -4.58
N LEU A 436 19.99 -9.48 -3.62
CA LEU A 436 20.57 -10.81 -3.77
C LEU A 436 19.85 -11.79 -2.83
N GLN A 437 18.52 -11.70 -2.72
CA GLN A 437 17.74 -12.62 -1.89
C GLN A 437 17.78 -14.03 -2.49
N ASP A 438 17.80 -15.09 -1.68
CA ASP A 438 17.75 -16.48 -2.12
C ASP A 438 18.81 -16.87 -3.19
N CYS A 439 19.96 -16.18 -3.21
CA CYS A 439 21.11 -16.56 -4.05
C CYS A 439 21.90 -17.67 -3.35
N THR A 440 21.35 -18.88 -3.33
CA THR A 440 21.86 -19.99 -2.51
C THR A 440 23.26 -20.46 -2.87
N SER A 441 23.80 -20.17 -4.06
CA SER A 441 25.17 -20.53 -4.43
C SER A 441 26.21 -19.44 -4.16
N LEU A 442 25.78 -18.25 -3.74
CA LEU A 442 26.65 -17.10 -3.55
C LEU A 442 27.53 -17.33 -2.32
N THR A 443 28.85 -17.28 -2.49
CA THR A 443 29.83 -17.48 -1.40
C THR A 443 30.57 -16.21 -1.01
N ALA A 444 30.72 -15.25 -1.92
CA ALA A 444 31.46 -14.02 -1.69
C ALA A 444 30.89 -12.81 -2.46
N LEU A 445 30.98 -11.63 -1.84
CA LEU A 445 30.64 -10.32 -2.41
C LEU A 445 31.80 -9.34 -2.14
N SER A 446 32.27 -8.63 -3.17
CA SER A 446 33.41 -7.69 -3.08
C SER A 446 33.18 -6.37 -3.83
N CYS A 447 33.97 -5.35 -3.47
CA CYS A 447 34.07 -4.05 -4.15
C CYS A 447 32.73 -3.29 -4.29
N LEU A 448 31.96 -3.23 -3.20
CA LEU A 448 30.69 -2.50 -3.16
C LEU A 448 30.88 -0.98 -3.35
N SER A 449 29.90 -0.34 -4.00
CA SER A 449 29.89 1.11 -4.23
C SER A 449 29.66 1.89 -2.94
N THR A 450 30.37 3.01 -2.76
CA THR A 450 30.16 3.97 -1.67
C THR A 450 28.80 4.70 -1.74
N SER A 451 28.15 4.68 -2.91
CA SER A 451 26.82 5.26 -3.10
C SER A 451 25.68 4.33 -2.67
N LEU A 452 26.00 3.09 -2.26
CA LEU A 452 25.03 2.08 -1.89
C LEU A 452 24.22 2.50 -0.67
N GLN A 453 22.89 2.46 -0.81
CA GLN A 453 21.91 2.80 0.23
C GLN A 453 21.19 1.56 0.76
N ILE A 454 20.95 0.55 -0.10
CA ILE A 454 20.19 -0.65 0.22
C ILE A 454 20.96 -1.89 -0.23
N LEU A 455 21.16 -2.82 0.70
CA LEU A 455 21.73 -4.15 0.43
C LEU A 455 20.90 -5.25 1.09
N ILE A 456 20.36 -6.16 0.28
CA ILE A 456 19.50 -7.26 0.75
C ILE A 456 20.05 -8.61 0.28
N LEU A 457 20.40 -9.50 1.20
CA LEU A 457 20.91 -10.87 0.95
C LEU A 457 20.07 -11.97 1.63
N ASN A 458 18.83 -11.68 2.04
CA ASN A 458 18.01 -12.64 2.80
C ASN A 458 17.93 -14.02 2.11
N GLY A 459 18.13 -15.11 2.84
CA GLY A 459 18.08 -16.48 2.31
C GLY A 459 19.35 -16.94 1.56
N SER A 460 20.34 -16.07 1.35
CA SER A 460 21.63 -16.43 0.73
C SER A 460 22.56 -17.12 1.74
N CYS A 461 22.21 -18.36 2.09
CA CYS A 461 22.77 -19.10 3.22
C CYS A 461 24.25 -19.48 3.11
N ASN A 462 24.81 -19.50 1.88
CA ASN A 462 26.19 -19.90 1.61
C ASN A 462 27.21 -18.75 1.56
N VAL A 463 26.76 -17.50 1.75
CA VAL A 463 27.69 -16.36 1.77
C VAL A 463 28.59 -16.50 2.98
N GLU A 464 29.91 -16.61 2.77
CA GLU A 464 30.89 -16.73 3.85
C GLU A 464 31.64 -15.42 4.10
N ARG A 465 31.85 -14.64 3.05
CA ARG A 465 32.61 -13.38 3.07
C ARG A 465 31.81 -12.24 2.45
N LEU A 466 31.48 -11.24 3.26
CA LEU A 466 31.10 -9.91 2.79
C LEU A 466 32.32 -9.01 2.94
N ASN A 467 32.99 -8.73 1.83
CA ASN A 467 34.17 -7.87 1.88
C ASN A 467 33.75 -6.39 1.88
N LEU A 468 33.53 -5.84 3.07
CA LEU A 468 33.25 -4.42 3.31
C LEU A 468 34.55 -3.59 3.38
N ASN A 469 35.56 -3.90 2.56
CA ASN A 469 36.83 -3.17 2.51
C ASN A 469 36.68 -1.67 2.18
N VAL A 470 35.48 -1.21 1.87
CA VAL A 470 35.13 0.17 1.58
C VAL A 470 34.09 0.62 2.61
N SER A 471 34.32 1.75 3.28
CA SER A 471 33.29 2.39 4.11
C SER A 471 32.06 2.68 3.23
N LEU A 472 30.86 2.31 3.68
CA LEU A 472 29.60 2.51 2.96
C LEU A 472 28.76 3.65 3.59
N PRO A 473 29.24 4.90 3.57
CA PRO A 473 28.69 5.99 4.39
C PRO A 473 27.21 6.29 4.15
N ASN A 474 26.69 5.91 2.97
CA ASN A 474 25.31 6.14 2.57
C ASN A 474 24.37 4.94 2.84
N LEU A 475 24.88 3.83 3.39
CA LEU A 475 24.08 2.62 3.60
C LEU A 475 23.01 2.89 4.66
N GLN A 476 21.75 2.77 4.28
CA GLN A 476 20.58 2.99 5.14
C GLN A 476 19.92 1.69 5.56
N LYS A 477 19.94 0.66 4.70
CA LYS A 477 19.28 -0.62 4.94
C LYS A 477 20.18 -1.80 4.58
N LEU A 478 20.45 -2.65 5.56
CA LEU A 478 21.18 -3.90 5.41
C LEU A 478 20.34 -5.06 5.93
N CYS A 479 20.06 -6.05 5.08
CA CYS A 479 19.31 -7.24 5.47
C CYS A 479 20.04 -8.52 5.04
N LEU A 480 20.43 -9.33 6.02
CA LEU A 480 21.23 -10.55 5.92
C LEU A 480 20.51 -11.75 6.57
N SER A 481 19.18 -11.72 6.61
CA SER A 481 18.36 -12.75 7.26
C SER A 481 18.65 -14.13 6.66
N GLY A 482 18.91 -15.17 7.46
CA GLY A 482 19.18 -16.51 6.95
C GLY A 482 20.54 -16.69 6.25
N CYS A 483 21.46 -15.73 6.36
CA CYS A 483 22.86 -15.89 5.93
C CYS A 483 23.65 -16.74 6.93
N THR A 484 23.34 -18.04 7.03
CA THR A 484 23.82 -18.92 8.11
C THR A 484 25.33 -19.13 8.16
N LYS A 485 26.03 -19.13 7.01
CA LYS A 485 27.50 -19.31 6.96
C LYS A 485 28.29 -18.01 7.05
N LEU A 486 27.60 -16.88 7.00
CA LEU A 486 28.24 -15.59 6.92
C LEU A 486 28.93 -15.29 8.24
N LYS A 487 30.25 -15.16 8.20
CA LYS A 487 31.06 -14.67 9.32
C LYS A 487 30.97 -13.15 9.34
N VAL A 488 29.89 -12.63 9.92
CA VAL A 488 29.76 -11.19 10.17
C VAL A 488 30.69 -10.84 11.31
N SER A 489 31.78 -10.10 11.05
CA SER A 489 32.47 -9.39 12.13
C SER A 489 31.67 -8.11 12.44
N PRO A 490 31.29 -7.88 13.70
CA PRO A 490 30.62 -6.64 14.11
C PRO A 490 31.40 -5.39 13.67
N GLU A 491 32.73 -5.42 13.78
CA GLU A 491 33.63 -4.34 13.39
C GLU A 491 33.51 -3.92 11.92
N ALA A 492 33.21 -4.84 10.99
CA ALA A 492 33.05 -4.52 9.57
C ALA A 492 31.71 -3.80 9.27
N LEU A 493 30.68 -4.01 10.10
CA LEU A 493 29.42 -3.28 10.03
C LEU A 493 29.53 -1.87 10.64
N LEU A 494 30.44 -1.69 11.61
CA LEU A 494 30.65 -0.43 12.32
C LEU A 494 31.50 0.58 11.53
N THR A 495 32.47 0.12 10.75
CA THR A 495 33.28 0.99 9.85
C THR A 495 32.49 1.55 8.66
N SER A 496 31.26 1.06 8.45
CA SER A 496 30.50 1.23 7.22
C SER A 496 29.15 1.94 7.34
N GLY A 497 28.71 2.52 8.48
CA GLY A 497 27.37 3.14 8.48
C GLY A 497 26.99 4.14 9.57
N PRO A 498 27.43 5.42 9.50
CA PRO A 498 26.79 6.49 10.27
C PRO A 498 25.31 6.71 9.87
N SER A 499 24.92 6.30 8.66
CA SER A 499 23.58 6.48 8.09
C SER A 499 22.66 5.26 8.23
N LEU A 500 23.13 4.15 8.80
CA LEU A 500 22.38 2.90 8.84
C LEU A 500 21.15 3.05 9.74
N ARG A 501 19.97 2.78 9.17
CA ARG A 501 18.67 2.87 9.85
C ARG A 501 18.09 1.50 10.15
N VAL A 502 18.24 0.54 9.23
CA VAL A 502 17.66 -0.79 9.34
C VAL A 502 18.75 -1.84 9.22
N LEU A 503 18.90 -2.66 10.25
CA LEU A 503 19.80 -3.81 10.28
C LEU A 503 18.99 -5.08 10.58
N ASN A 504 18.92 -5.99 9.63
CA ASN A 504 18.32 -7.30 9.81
C ASN A 504 19.38 -8.40 9.69
N LEU A 505 19.57 -9.14 10.77
CA LEU A 505 20.52 -10.23 10.93
C LEU A 505 19.83 -11.51 11.42
N CYS A 506 18.51 -11.66 11.23
CA CYS A 506 17.76 -12.82 11.72
C CYS A 506 18.37 -14.13 11.20
N GLU A 507 18.25 -15.20 11.99
CA GLU A 507 18.74 -16.55 11.66
C GLU A 507 20.26 -16.58 11.34
N SER A 508 21.04 -15.64 11.89
CA SER A 508 22.49 -15.63 11.72
C SER A 508 23.14 -16.82 12.46
N GLY A 509 23.87 -17.64 11.70
CA GLY A 509 24.48 -18.87 12.20
C GLY A 509 25.88 -18.72 12.80
N SER A 510 26.44 -17.51 12.84
CA SER A 510 27.82 -17.30 13.32
C SER A 510 28.01 -16.09 14.25
N LEU A 511 27.02 -15.20 14.35
CA LEU A 511 27.11 -13.98 15.15
C LEU A 511 27.14 -14.31 16.65
N LYS A 512 28.30 -14.17 17.28
CA LYS A 512 28.49 -14.45 18.72
C LYS A 512 28.16 -13.27 19.63
N SER A 513 28.51 -12.07 19.18
CA SER A 513 28.26 -10.80 19.88
C SER A 513 28.05 -9.70 18.86
N LEU A 514 27.29 -8.68 19.22
CA LEU A 514 27.09 -7.49 18.40
C LEU A 514 27.29 -6.24 19.26
N ASP A 515 28.22 -5.39 18.84
CA ASP A 515 28.42 -4.05 19.38
C ASP A 515 27.84 -3.05 18.37
N CYS A 516 26.99 -2.14 18.83
CA CYS A 516 26.34 -1.13 17.99
C CYS A 516 26.96 0.27 18.16
N GLU A 517 28.10 0.38 18.85
CA GLU A 517 28.85 1.64 18.97
C GLU A 517 29.24 2.16 17.58
N GLY A 518 28.79 3.36 17.21
CA GLY A 518 29.02 3.95 15.89
C GLY A 518 27.85 3.82 14.90
N LEU A 519 26.69 3.30 15.32
CA LEU A 519 25.45 3.28 14.54
C LEU A 519 24.39 4.29 15.07
N PRO A 520 24.65 5.61 15.06
CA PRO A 520 23.83 6.60 15.76
C PRO A 520 22.43 6.79 15.16
N CYS A 521 22.24 6.43 13.89
CA CYS A 521 20.97 6.59 13.18
C CYS A 521 20.11 5.31 13.14
N MET A 522 20.53 4.25 13.83
CA MET A 522 19.85 2.95 13.77
C MET A 522 18.46 3.02 14.43
N GLN A 523 17.44 2.72 13.64
CA GLN A 523 16.02 2.75 14.01
C GLN A 523 15.46 1.34 14.22
N GLU A 524 15.91 0.36 13.43
CA GLU A 524 15.39 -1.01 13.49
C GLU A 524 16.53 -2.03 13.55
N LEU A 525 16.46 -2.92 14.54
CA LEU A 525 17.38 -4.04 14.71
C LEU A 525 16.60 -5.36 14.84
N TRP A 526 16.80 -6.23 13.85
CA TRP A 526 16.16 -7.54 13.77
C TRP A 526 17.20 -8.65 13.95
N LEU A 527 17.03 -9.43 15.02
CA LEU A 527 17.93 -10.50 15.49
C LEU A 527 17.11 -11.73 15.92
N GLN A 528 16.02 -12.03 15.22
CA GLN A 528 15.19 -13.21 15.49
C GLN A 528 15.96 -14.50 15.15
N ASP A 529 15.83 -15.54 15.97
CA ASP A 529 16.41 -16.87 15.80
C ASP A 529 17.95 -16.88 15.63
N CYS A 530 18.64 -15.88 16.19
CA CYS A 530 20.11 -15.79 16.26
C CYS A 530 20.66 -16.67 17.40
N THR A 531 20.63 -17.98 17.18
CA THR A 531 20.97 -18.98 18.22
C THR A 531 22.42 -18.94 18.73
N TRP A 532 23.35 -18.29 18.03
CA TRP A 532 24.76 -18.16 18.46
C TRP A 532 25.05 -16.87 19.24
N LEU A 533 24.11 -15.92 19.26
CA LEU A 533 24.30 -14.62 19.89
C LEU A 533 24.27 -14.77 21.41
N THR A 534 25.31 -14.27 22.07
CA THR A 534 25.48 -14.33 23.53
C THR A 534 25.44 -12.96 24.22
N ALA A 535 25.80 -11.89 23.50
CA ALA A 535 25.84 -10.54 24.04
C ALA A 535 25.46 -9.46 22.99
N LEU A 536 24.74 -8.44 23.44
CA LEU A 536 24.38 -7.23 22.68
C LEU A 536 24.69 -5.98 23.53
N SER A 537 25.45 -5.03 22.98
CA SER A 537 25.89 -3.81 23.67
C SER A 537 25.82 -2.53 22.82
N CYS A 538 25.86 -1.38 23.48
CA CYS A 538 25.96 -0.04 22.88
C CYS A 538 24.84 0.30 21.89
N LEU A 539 23.59 -0.04 22.24
CA LEU A 539 22.41 0.24 21.42
C LEU A 539 22.22 1.75 21.19
N SER A 540 21.77 2.10 19.98
CA SER A 540 21.48 3.48 19.59
C SER A 540 20.29 4.07 20.33
N THR A 541 20.37 5.33 20.75
CA THR A 541 19.24 6.07 21.34
C THR A 541 18.13 6.39 20.33
N SER A 542 18.41 6.30 19.03
CA SER A 542 17.42 6.46 17.95
C SER A 542 16.63 5.17 17.66
N LEU A 543 16.96 4.06 18.34
CA LEU A 543 16.34 2.76 18.12
C LEU A 543 14.85 2.79 18.47
N GLN A 544 14.02 2.31 17.55
CA GLN A 544 12.56 2.25 17.64
C GLN A 544 12.08 0.79 17.74
N ILE A 545 12.74 -0.15 17.07
CA ILE A 545 12.35 -1.56 17.03
C ILE A 545 13.54 -2.45 17.35
N LEU A 546 13.37 -3.35 18.32
CA LEU A 546 14.32 -4.42 18.65
C LEU A 546 13.62 -5.78 18.74
N ILE A 547 13.96 -6.69 17.84
CA ILE A 547 13.39 -8.04 17.80
C ILE A 547 14.49 -9.09 18.01
N LEU A 548 14.38 -9.89 19.06
CA LEU A 548 15.33 -10.94 19.48
C LEU A 548 14.66 -12.32 19.65
N ASN A 549 13.41 -12.47 19.21
CA ASN A 549 12.63 -13.70 19.40
C ASN A 549 13.43 -14.96 19.03
N GLY A 550 13.42 -16.01 19.85
CA GLY A 550 14.12 -17.27 19.55
C GLY A 550 15.64 -17.25 19.74
N SER A 551 16.26 -16.11 20.05
CA SER A 551 17.70 -15.99 20.34
C SER A 551 18.02 -16.46 21.75
N CYS A 552 17.89 -17.77 21.98
CA CYS A 552 17.89 -18.41 23.29
C CYS A 552 19.21 -18.33 24.06
N ASN A 553 20.33 -18.06 23.39
CA ASN A 553 21.66 -18.02 24.01
C ASN A 553 22.12 -16.63 24.47
N VAL A 554 21.31 -15.59 24.25
CA VAL A 554 21.66 -14.23 24.68
C VAL A 554 21.64 -14.18 26.21
N GLU A 555 22.81 -13.95 26.81
CA GLU A 555 22.94 -13.81 28.26
C GLU A 555 22.97 -12.34 28.69
N ARG A 556 23.64 -11.50 27.89
CA ARG A 556 23.87 -10.08 28.20
C ARG A 556 23.18 -9.20 27.17
N LEU A 557 22.21 -8.42 27.61
CA LEU A 557 21.63 -7.31 26.83
C LEU A 557 21.85 -6.04 27.64
N ASN A 558 22.82 -5.23 27.21
CA ASN A 558 23.23 -4.06 27.96
C ASN A 558 22.32 -2.86 27.63
N LEU A 559 21.37 -2.58 28.52
CA LEU A 559 20.42 -1.46 28.43
C LEU A 559 20.88 -0.25 29.26
N ASN A 560 22.17 -0.13 29.59
CA ASN A 560 22.69 0.96 30.41
C ASN A 560 22.48 2.36 29.80
N VAL A 561 22.05 2.44 28.55
CA VAL A 561 21.66 3.68 27.87
C VAL A 561 20.12 3.74 27.83
N SER A 562 19.53 4.86 28.24
CA SER A 562 18.10 5.10 28.01
C SER A 562 17.81 5.02 26.51
N LEU A 563 16.79 4.24 26.14
CA LEU A 563 16.28 4.08 24.78
C LEU A 563 14.94 4.80 24.66
N PRO A 564 14.93 6.16 24.65
CA PRO A 564 13.71 6.95 24.76
C PRO A 564 12.78 6.80 23.55
N ASN A 565 13.31 6.34 22.41
CA ASN A 565 12.54 6.18 21.18
C ASN A 565 12.05 4.74 20.94
N LEU A 566 12.39 3.79 21.82
CA LEU A 566 12.04 2.38 21.63
C LEU A 566 10.52 2.20 21.76
N GLN A 567 9.89 1.70 20.70
CA GLN A 567 8.44 1.48 20.60
C GLN A 567 8.09 -0.01 20.63
N GLU A 568 8.93 -0.88 20.06
CA GLU A 568 8.71 -2.32 20.03
C GLU A 568 9.93 -3.09 20.52
N LEU A 569 9.70 -3.96 21.51
CA LEU A 569 10.70 -4.86 22.07
C LEU A 569 10.14 -6.28 22.15
N CYS A 570 10.75 -7.20 21.41
CA CYS A 570 10.36 -8.60 21.42
C CYS A 570 11.54 -9.49 21.83
N LEU A 571 11.42 -10.14 22.99
CA LEU A 571 12.40 -11.01 23.63
C LEU A 571 11.83 -12.44 23.84
N SER A 572 10.85 -12.84 23.02
CA SER A 572 10.20 -14.14 23.18
C SER A 572 11.23 -15.27 23.06
N ARG A 573 11.16 -16.31 23.89
CA ARG A 573 12.07 -17.48 23.86
C ARG A 573 13.56 -17.15 24.11
N CYS A 574 13.87 -16.02 24.73
CA CYS A 574 15.23 -15.65 25.19
C CYS A 574 15.58 -16.26 26.56
N THR A 575 15.69 -17.59 26.64
CA THR A 575 15.69 -18.32 27.92
C THR A 575 16.91 -18.10 28.83
N LYS A 576 18.07 -17.70 28.29
CA LYS A 576 19.31 -17.45 29.08
C LYS A 576 19.51 -15.99 29.49
N LEU A 577 18.58 -15.11 29.16
CA LEU A 577 18.74 -13.67 29.37
C LEU A 577 18.84 -13.33 30.87
N LYS A 578 19.91 -12.62 31.26
CA LYS A 578 20.18 -12.20 32.65
C LYS A 578 19.84 -10.73 32.90
N VAL A 579 18.89 -10.17 32.14
CA VAL A 579 18.43 -8.78 32.32
C VAL A 579 17.33 -8.73 33.38
N SER A 580 17.42 -7.76 34.29
CA SER A 580 16.33 -7.51 35.23
C SER A 580 15.15 -6.87 34.49
N PRO A 581 13.90 -7.32 34.76
CA PRO A 581 12.71 -6.72 34.17
C PRO A 581 12.60 -5.21 34.46
N GLU A 582 13.06 -4.78 35.63
CA GLU A 582 13.12 -3.37 36.03
C GLU A 582 14.00 -2.53 35.08
N ALA A 583 15.14 -3.06 34.63
CA ALA A 583 16.00 -2.35 33.69
C ALA A 583 15.33 -2.13 32.32
N LEU A 584 14.49 -3.08 31.87
CA LEU A 584 13.69 -2.92 30.64
C LEU A 584 12.67 -1.79 30.79
N VAL A 585 12.00 -1.75 31.95
CA VAL A 585 10.94 -0.78 32.26
C VAL A 585 11.50 0.64 32.41
N THR A 586 12.66 0.80 33.06
CA THR A 586 13.28 2.12 33.26
C THR A 586 13.93 2.68 31.99
N SER A 587 14.32 1.83 31.04
CA SER A 587 15.09 2.26 29.85
C SER A 587 14.21 2.68 28.67
N ALA A 588 12.95 2.23 28.59
CA ALA A 588 12.11 2.34 27.38
C ALA A 588 10.72 2.96 27.64
N ALA A 589 10.67 4.24 28.05
CA ALA A 589 9.41 4.92 28.39
C ALA A 589 8.39 5.06 27.23
N SER A 590 8.86 5.03 25.97
CA SER A 590 8.00 5.15 24.78
C SER A 590 7.48 3.80 24.26
N LEU A 591 7.72 2.71 24.99
CA LEU A 591 7.39 1.36 24.54
C LEU A 591 5.88 1.20 24.38
N ARG A 592 5.46 0.77 23.18
CA ARG A 592 4.08 0.47 22.82
C ARG A 592 3.83 -1.03 22.82
N LYS A 593 4.83 -1.84 22.45
CA LYS A 593 4.71 -3.29 22.37
C LYS A 593 5.88 -3.97 23.07
N LEU A 594 5.54 -4.85 24.01
CA LEU A 594 6.48 -5.66 24.76
C LEU A 594 6.09 -7.14 24.65
N ASN A 595 6.99 -7.97 24.12
CA ASN A 595 6.80 -9.42 24.08
C ASN A 595 7.92 -10.12 24.85
N LEU A 596 7.56 -10.72 25.98
CA LEU A 596 8.43 -11.49 26.87
C LEU A 596 7.98 -12.95 26.98
N SER A 597 7.23 -13.45 25.99
CA SER A 597 6.68 -14.80 26.00
C SER A 597 7.76 -15.88 26.13
N GLU A 598 7.43 -16.99 26.78
CA GLU A 598 8.31 -18.14 27.04
C GLU A 598 9.58 -17.76 27.84
N TRP A 599 9.55 -16.66 28.61
CA TRP A 599 10.67 -16.27 29.47
C TRP A 599 10.63 -17.05 30.81
N GLY A 600 11.35 -18.18 30.84
CA GLY A 600 11.34 -19.12 31.96
C GLY A 600 11.93 -18.64 33.31
N SER A 601 12.62 -17.49 33.37
CA SER A 601 13.20 -16.94 34.62
C SER A 601 12.49 -15.68 35.14
N LEU A 602 11.49 -15.16 34.41
CA LEU A 602 10.74 -13.98 34.80
C LEU A 602 9.85 -14.28 36.01
N LYS A 603 10.18 -13.74 37.19
CA LYS A 603 9.41 -13.97 38.44
C LYS A 603 8.28 -12.97 38.67
N SER A 604 8.53 -11.70 38.37
CA SER A 604 7.60 -10.59 38.52
C SER A 604 7.91 -9.50 37.49
N LEU A 605 6.89 -8.74 37.12
CA LEU A 605 7.02 -7.58 36.23
C LEU A 605 6.19 -6.43 36.79
N ASP A 606 6.83 -5.27 36.95
CA ASP A 606 6.21 -4.00 37.34
C ASP A 606 6.24 -3.04 36.14
N CYS A 607 5.08 -2.54 35.70
CA CYS A 607 4.96 -1.73 34.50
C CYS A 607 4.83 -0.21 34.76
N GLU A 608 5.08 0.28 35.99
CA GLU A 608 4.91 1.70 36.35
C GLU A 608 5.64 2.69 35.41
N GLY A 609 6.78 2.28 34.83
CA GLY A 609 7.58 3.08 33.90
C GLY A 609 7.19 3.01 32.41
N LEU A 610 6.09 2.34 32.05
CA LEU A 610 5.67 2.12 30.65
C LEU A 610 4.31 2.80 30.31
N PRO A 611 4.22 4.14 30.32
CA PRO A 611 2.95 4.87 30.20
C PRO A 611 2.27 4.70 28.83
N CYS A 612 3.03 4.41 27.77
CA CYS A 612 2.54 4.32 26.39
C CYS A 612 2.24 2.88 25.93
N MET A 613 2.29 1.90 26.83
CA MET A 613 2.19 0.49 26.47
C MET A 613 0.78 0.14 25.95
N HIS A 614 0.70 -0.40 24.73
CA HIS A 614 -0.52 -0.86 24.08
C HIS A 614 -0.62 -2.40 24.08
N GLU A 615 0.49 -3.10 23.92
CA GLU A 615 0.51 -4.57 23.82
C GLU A 615 1.54 -5.19 24.78
N LEU A 616 1.08 -6.11 25.61
CA LEU A 616 1.91 -6.91 26.51
C LEU A 616 1.67 -8.40 26.30
N TRP A 617 2.71 -9.09 25.84
CA TRP A 617 2.70 -10.52 25.56
C TRP A 617 3.61 -11.26 26.55
N LEU A 618 3.01 -12.13 27.36
CA LEU A 618 3.59 -12.94 28.44
C LEU A 618 3.08 -14.38 28.35
N TYR A 619 2.96 -14.90 27.13
CA TYR A 619 2.52 -16.28 26.88
C TYR A 619 3.56 -17.27 27.45
N ASP A 620 3.12 -18.32 28.14
CA ASP A 620 3.95 -19.41 28.68
C ASP A 620 5.14 -18.94 29.56
N CYS A 621 4.96 -17.86 30.30
CA CYS A 621 5.91 -17.40 31.32
C CYS A 621 5.73 -18.20 32.62
N THR A 622 6.16 -19.46 32.61
CA THR A 622 5.90 -20.42 33.71
C THR A 622 6.47 -20.02 35.08
N SER A 623 7.46 -19.13 35.17
CA SER A 623 7.98 -18.64 36.46
C SER A 623 7.30 -17.38 37.00
N LEU A 624 6.43 -16.74 36.21
CA LEU A 624 5.80 -15.48 36.56
C LEU A 624 4.77 -15.72 37.67
N THR A 625 4.91 -14.99 38.78
CA THR A 625 4.02 -15.11 39.95
C THR A 625 3.16 -13.87 40.18
N ALA A 626 3.63 -12.69 39.75
CA ALA A 626 2.95 -11.42 39.95
C ALA A 626 3.15 -10.44 38.78
N LEU A 627 2.09 -9.71 38.43
CA LEU A 627 2.09 -8.60 37.47
C LEU A 627 1.39 -7.37 38.09
N SER A 628 2.04 -6.21 38.06
CA SER A 628 1.55 -4.96 38.68
C SER A 628 1.74 -3.71 37.82
N CYS A 629 0.99 -2.64 38.18
CA CYS A 629 1.12 -1.30 37.62
C CYS A 629 0.94 -1.22 36.09
N LEU A 630 -0.07 -1.91 35.57
CA LEU A 630 -0.40 -1.90 34.13
C LEU A 630 -0.82 -0.51 33.66
N SER A 631 -0.41 -0.14 32.44
CA SER A 631 -0.77 1.15 31.84
C SER A 631 -2.25 1.21 31.43
N THR A 632 -2.88 2.36 31.62
CA THR A 632 -4.25 2.65 31.15
C THR A 632 -4.36 2.69 29.61
N SER A 633 -3.24 2.80 28.89
CA SER A 633 -3.21 2.73 27.42
C SER A 633 -3.23 1.30 26.89
N LEU A 634 -3.15 0.28 27.76
CA LEU A 634 -3.03 -1.12 27.36
C LEU A 634 -4.29 -1.58 26.60
N GLN A 635 -4.08 -2.19 25.43
CA GLN A 635 -5.10 -2.69 24.52
C GLN A 635 -5.12 -4.22 24.48
N ILE A 636 -3.96 -4.86 24.59
CA ILE A 636 -3.81 -6.32 24.53
C ILE A 636 -2.95 -6.79 25.71
N LEU A 637 -3.46 -7.77 26.46
CA LEU A 637 -2.72 -8.51 27.47
C LEU A 637 -2.87 -10.02 27.23
N ASN A 638 -1.75 -10.71 27.00
CA ASN A 638 -1.73 -12.15 26.84
C ASN A 638 -0.84 -12.82 27.90
N LEU A 639 -1.44 -13.65 28.74
CA LEU A 639 -0.81 -14.46 29.80
C LEU A 639 -1.11 -15.96 29.63
N ASN A 640 -1.57 -16.39 28.45
CA ASN A 640 -1.93 -17.79 28.22
C ASN A 640 -0.80 -18.75 28.65
N HIS A 641 -1.14 -19.83 29.32
CA HIS A 641 -0.26 -20.87 29.86
C HIS A 641 0.74 -20.41 30.93
N SER A 642 0.69 -19.16 31.40
CA SER A 642 1.48 -18.68 32.55
C SER A 642 0.90 -19.19 33.88
N CYS A 643 1.04 -20.49 34.11
CA CYS A 643 0.31 -21.25 35.13
C CYS A 643 0.61 -20.87 36.59
N ASN A 644 1.72 -20.19 36.86
CA ASN A 644 2.13 -19.81 38.22
C ASN A 644 1.73 -18.39 38.64
N VAL A 645 1.06 -17.63 37.78
CA VAL A 645 0.62 -16.27 38.12
C VAL A 645 -0.44 -16.35 39.21
N GLU A 646 -0.14 -15.83 40.40
CA GLU A 646 -1.08 -15.78 41.52
C GLU A 646 -1.74 -14.41 41.62
N ARG A 647 -0.99 -13.34 41.36
CA ARG A 647 -1.41 -11.95 41.53
C ARG A 647 -1.38 -11.22 40.19
N LEU A 648 -2.54 -10.78 39.73
CA LEU A 648 -2.68 -9.83 38.62
C LEU A 648 -3.41 -8.61 39.19
N ASN A 649 -2.67 -7.51 39.38
CA ASN A 649 -3.20 -6.32 40.01
C ASN A 649 -3.96 -5.47 38.98
N LEU A 650 -5.29 -5.52 39.04
CA LEU A 650 -6.21 -4.77 38.17
C LEU A 650 -6.84 -3.56 38.89
N ASN A 651 -6.23 -3.08 39.98
CA ASN A 651 -6.78 -1.96 40.77
C ASN A 651 -6.85 -0.63 39.99
N VAL A 652 -6.25 -0.57 38.80
CA VAL A 652 -6.36 0.55 37.86
C VAL A 652 -7.35 0.15 36.77
N SER A 653 -8.37 0.98 36.53
CA SER A 653 -9.26 0.82 35.38
C SER A 653 -8.43 0.82 34.09
N LEU A 654 -8.61 -0.19 33.24
CA LEU A 654 -7.98 -0.36 31.93
C LEU A 654 -9.01 -0.09 30.83
N PRO A 655 -9.38 1.18 30.59
CA PRO A 655 -10.49 1.54 29.71
C PRO A 655 -10.25 1.19 28.24
N ASN A 656 -8.99 0.97 27.83
CA ASN A 656 -8.62 0.69 26.45
C ASN A 656 -8.38 -0.82 26.19
N LEU A 657 -8.49 -1.67 27.20
CA LEU A 657 -8.19 -3.09 27.05
C LEU A 657 -9.27 -3.78 26.21
N HIS A 658 -8.88 -4.25 25.03
CA HIS A 658 -9.76 -4.91 24.07
C HIS A 658 -9.61 -6.43 24.07
N LYS A 659 -8.40 -6.92 24.34
CA LYS A 659 -8.10 -8.37 24.35
C LYS A 659 -7.41 -8.77 25.64
N LEU A 660 -7.98 -9.76 26.32
CA LEU A 660 -7.42 -10.34 27.54
C LEU A 660 -7.40 -11.87 27.45
N HIS A 661 -6.20 -12.44 27.43
CA HIS A 661 -6.00 -13.88 27.32
C HIS A 661 -5.32 -14.42 28.57
N LEU A 662 -6.05 -15.24 29.33
CA LEU A 662 -5.65 -15.86 30.61
C LEU A 662 -5.82 -17.39 30.60
N SER A 663 -5.93 -18.01 29.42
CA SER A 663 -6.08 -19.46 29.28
C SER A 663 -4.97 -20.21 30.02
N GLY A 664 -5.28 -21.25 30.77
CA GLY A 664 -4.28 -22.06 31.49
C GLY A 664 -3.59 -21.38 32.68
N CYS A 665 -4.07 -20.20 33.14
CA CYS A 665 -3.58 -19.54 34.36
C CYS A 665 -4.15 -20.19 35.65
N THR A 666 -3.75 -21.43 35.94
CA THR A 666 -4.42 -22.27 36.95
C THR A 666 -4.29 -21.79 38.41
N LYS A 667 -3.27 -21.00 38.76
CA LYS A 667 -3.06 -20.47 40.12
C LYS A 667 -3.59 -19.06 40.35
N LEU A 668 -4.23 -18.45 39.35
CA LEU A 668 -4.67 -17.06 39.41
C LEU A 668 -5.74 -16.86 40.49
N LYS A 669 -5.48 -15.93 41.43
CA LYS A 669 -6.37 -15.57 42.55
C LYS A 669 -7.09 -14.25 42.29
N VAL A 670 -7.52 -14.01 41.06
CA VAL A 670 -8.32 -12.83 40.69
C VAL A 670 -9.79 -13.20 40.67
N SER A 671 -10.64 -12.37 41.27
CA SER A 671 -12.09 -12.56 41.15
C SER A 671 -12.54 -12.24 39.71
N PRO A 672 -13.42 -13.05 39.11
CA PRO A 672 -13.97 -12.77 37.78
C PRO A 672 -14.63 -11.39 37.70
N GLU A 673 -15.29 -10.95 38.77
CA GLU A 673 -15.90 -9.63 38.91
C GLU A 673 -14.87 -8.48 38.81
N ALA A 674 -13.65 -8.67 39.31
CA ALA A 674 -12.59 -7.68 39.17
C ALA A 674 -12.12 -7.53 37.72
N LEU A 675 -12.15 -8.61 36.91
CA LEU A 675 -11.84 -8.54 35.47
C LEU A 675 -12.91 -7.74 34.71
N VAL A 676 -14.18 -7.96 35.06
CA VAL A 676 -15.35 -7.33 34.44
C VAL A 676 -15.39 -5.83 34.74
N THR A 677 -15.15 -5.45 36.00
CA THR A 677 -15.19 -4.04 36.44
C THR A 677 -13.99 -3.22 35.98
N SER A 678 -12.82 -3.84 35.82
CA SER A 678 -11.59 -3.13 35.45
C SER A 678 -11.44 -2.86 33.95
N ALA A 679 -12.11 -3.60 33.06
CA ALA A 679 -11.87 -3.53 31.61
C ALA A 679 -13.17 -3.47 30.78
N PRO A 680 -13.90 -2.34 30.80
CA PRO A 680 -15.24 -2.23 30.18
C PRO A 680 -15.23 -2.31 28.64
N SER A 681 -14.09 -2.05 27.99
CA SER A 681 -13.95 -2.04 26.53
C SER A 681 -13.50 -3.39 25.94
N LEU A 682 -13.52 -4.47 26.74
CA LEU A 682 -13.13 -5.81 26.29
C LEU A 682 -14.02 -6.28 25.15
N ARG A 683 -13.36 -6.80 24.11
CA ARG A 683 -13.99 -7.44 22.95
C ARG A 683 -13.69 -8.93 22.91
N GLU A 684 -12.53 -9.34 23.41
CA GLU A 684 -12.09 -10.73 23.40
C GLU A 684 -11.55 -11.13 24.78
N LEU A 685 -12.15 -12.16 25.37
CA LEU A 685 -11.76 -12.70 26.67
C LEU A 685 -11.56 -14.22 26.58
N SER A 686 -10.37 -14.69 26.95
CA SER A 686 -10.06 -16.11 27.04
C SER A 686 -9.67 -16.50 28.46
N LEU A 687 -10.48 -17.35 29.09
CA LEU A 687 -10.28 -17.87 30.45
C LEU A 687 -10.24 -19.40 30.46
N SER A 688 -9.91 -20.01 29.32
CA SER A 688 -10.03 -21.45 29.12
C SER A 688 -9.11 -22.25 30.06
N GLY A 689 -9.55 -23.41 30.54
CA GLY A 689 -8.82 -24.22 31.51
C GLY A 689 -8.71 -23.62 32.92
N TRP A 690 -9.48 -22.58 33.27
CA TRP A 690 -9.44 -21.98 34.60
C TRP A 690 -10.21 -22.84 35.62
N GLY A 691 -9.48 -23.71 36.32
CA GLY A 691 -10.05 -24.73 37.21
C GLY A 691 -10.76 -24.23 38.47
N SER A 692 -10.65 -22.96 38.87
CA SER A 692 -11.32 -22.38 40.04
C SER A 692 -12.50 -21.46 39.71
N LEU A 693 -12.76 -21.21 38.42
CA LEU A 693 -13.84 -20.34 37.96
C LEU A 693 -15.20 -21.02 38.23
N LYS A 694 -15.96 -20.54 39.22
CA LYS A 694 -17.28 -21.11 39.60
C LYS A 694 -18.44 -20.49 38.83
N SER A 695 -18.40 -19.19 38.64
CA SER A 695 -19.40 -18.39 37.93
C SER A 695 -18.71 -17.20 37.27
N LEU A 696 -19.29 -16.73 36.16
CA LEU A 696 -18.87 -15.51 35.49
C LEU A 696 -20.12 -14.68 35.17
N ASP A 697 -20.13 -13.45 35.68
CA ASP A 697 -21.13 -12.45 35.35
C ASP A 697 -20.52 -11.46 34.37
N CYS A 698 -21.10 -11.33 33.18
CA CYS A 698 -20.61 -10.43 32.14
C CYS A 698 -21.28 -9.06 32.18
N GLU A 699 -22.09 -8.77 33.22
CA GLU A 699 -22.69 -7.45 33.44
C GLU A 699 -21.59 -6.38 33.59
N GLY A 700 -21.47 -5.51 32.58
CA GLY A 700 -20.41 -4.49 32.50
C GLY A 700 -19.44 -4.63 31.32
N LEU A 701 -19.60 -5.66 30.47
CA LEU A 701 -18.79 -5.86 29.24
C LEU A 701 -19.63 -5.64 27.96
N PRO A 702 -20.10 -4.40 27.69
CA PRO A 702 -21.05 -4.12 26.60
C PRO A 702 -20.48 -4.34 25.21
N CYS A 703 -19.15 -4.38 25.05
CA CYS A 703 -18.47 -4.54 23.77
C CYS A 703 -17.96 -5.96 23.51
N MET A 704 -18.26 -6.94 24.38
CA MET A 704 -17.74 -8.30 24.27
C MET A 704 -18.21 -8.98 22.97
N GLN A 705 -17.27 -9.46 22.16
CA GLN A 705 -17.51 -10.14 20.88
C GLN A 705 -17.12 -11.62 20.95
N GLU A 706 -16.06 -11.97 21.67
CA GLU A 706 -15.54 -13.33 21.73
C GLU A 706 -15.27 -13.75 23.17
N LEU A 707 -15.86 -14.88 23.59
CA LEU A 707 -15.69 -15.44 24.93
C LEU A 707 -15.28 -16.91 24.86
N TRP A 708 -14.06 -17.19 25.32
CA TRP A 708 -13.44 -18.52 25.29
C TRP A 708 -13.30 -19.11 26.69
N LEU A 709 -14.12 -20.12 26.99
CA LEU A 709 -14.30 -20.78 28.29
C LEU A 709 -14.25 -22.32 28.17
N HIS A 710 -13.46 -22.86 27.23
CA HIS A 710 -13.32 -24.32 27.13
C HIS A 710 -12.52 -24.88 28.31
N ASP A 711 -12.75 -26.14 28.68
CA ASP A 711 -12.10 -26.85 29.78
C ASP A 711 -12.24 -26.18 31.18
N CYS A 712 -13.24 -25.33 31.37
CA CYS A 712 -13.54 -24.70 32.67
C CYS A 712 -14.37 -25.65 33.55
N THR A 713 -13.75 -26.69 34.07
CA THR A 713 -14.44 -27.80 34.75
C THR A 713 -15.18 -27.40 36.04
N SER A 714 -14.87 -26.28 36.68
CA SER A 714 -15.59 -25.80 37.87
C SER A 714 -16.72 -24.83 37.58
N LEU A 715 -16.88 -24.40 36.32
CA LEU A 715 -17.88 -23.40 35.94
C LEU A 715 -19.28 -24.02 36.03
N THR A 716 -20.16 -23.42 36.81
CA THR A 716 -21.53 -23.92 37.04
C THR A 716 -22.60 -23.04 36.40
N ALA A 717 -22.35 -21.73 36.27
CA ALA A 717 -23.29 -20.76 35.72
C ALA A 717 -22.59 -19.63 34.97
N LEU A 718 -23.23 -19.17 33.89
CA LEU A 718 -22.84 -18.00 33.09
C LEU A 718 -24.07 -17.08 32.93
N SER A 719 -23.92 -15.80 33.28
CA SER A 719 -25.02 -14.81 33.27
C SER A 719 -24.66 -13.50 32.57
N CYS A 720 -25.70 -12.76 32.17
CA CYS A 720 -25.61 -11.38 31.64
C CYS A 720 -24.67 -11.23 30.43
N LEU A 721 -24.78 -12.14 29.46
CA LEU A 721 -24.01 -12.08 28.21
C LEU A 721 -24.33 -10.84 27.38
N SER A 722 -23.32 -10.25 26.74
CA SER A 722 -23.49 -9.07 25.90
C SER A 722 -24.23 -9.39 24.59
N THR A 723 -25.11 -8.49 24.16
CA THR A 723 -25.78 -8.56 22.85
C THR A 723 -24.82 -8.42 21.66
N SER A 724 -23.61 -7.93 21.88
CA SER A 724 -22.55 -7.85 20.87
C SER A 724 -21.79 -9.15 20.66
N LEU A 725 -22.05 -10.20 21.48
CA LEU A 725 -21.31 -11.45 21.45
C LEU A 725 -21.52 -12.19 20.12
N GLN A 726 -20.42 -12.59 19.49
CA GLN A 726 -20.35 -13.27 18.20
C GLN A 726 -19.89 -14.74 18.34
N ILE A 727 -18.98 -15.00 19.28
CA ILE A 727 -18.41 -16.33 19.51
C ILE A 727 -18.48 -16.66 21.01
N LEU A 728 -19.04 -17.82 21.33
CA LEU A 728 -19.01 -18.41 22.67
C LEU A 728 -18.50 -19.85 22.59
N ASN A 729 -17.41 -20.14 23.30
CA ASN A 729 -16.87 -21.50 23.39
C ASN A 729 -16.84 -21.99 24.84
N LEU A 730 -17.57 -23.07 25.13
CA LEU A 730 -17.67 -23.74 26.42
C LEU A 730 -17.30 -25.23 26.32
N ASN A 731 -16.61 -25.66 25.26
CA ASN A 731 -16.28 -27.08 25.08
C ASN A 731 -15.64 -27.68 26.33
N HIS A 732 -16.06 -28.89 26.71
CA HIS A 732 -15.57 -29.65 27.86
C HIS A 732 -15.76 -29.02 29.25
N SER A 733 -16.51 -27.92 29.36
CA SER A 733 -16.93 -27.33 30.64
C SER A 733 -18.11 -28.10 31.24
N CYS A 734 -17.82 -29.31 31.73
CA CYS A 734 -18.80 -30.35 32.05
C CYS A 734 -19.77 -30.02 33.20
N ASN A 735 -19.46 -29.05 34.05
CA ASN A 735 -20.27 -28.68 35.21
C ASN A 735 -21.24 -27.51 34.97
N VAL A 736 -21.25 -26.91 33.78
CA VAL A 736 -22.17 -25.80 33.48
C VAL A 736 -23.60 -26.34 33.45
N GLU A 737 -24.43 -25.92 34.40
CA GLU A 737 -25.82 -26.39 34.50
C GLU A 737 -26.80 -25.45 33.79
N ARG A 738 -26.49 -24.15 33.79
CA ARG A 738 -27.36 -23.09 33.26
C ARG A 738 -26.57 -22.12 32.39
N LEU A 739 -27.04 -21.94 31.16
CA LEU A 739 -26.70 -20.83 30.28
C LEU A 739 -27.89 -19.87 30.30
N ASN A 740 -27.75 -18.73 30.98
CA ASN A 740 -28.86 -17.79 31.14
C ASN A 740 -29.00 -16.92 29.87
N LEU A 741 -29.67 -17.46 28.85
CA LEU A 741 -29.93 -16.82 27.55
C LEU A 741 -31.14 -15.86 27.58
N ASN A 742 -31.49 -15.30 28.75
CA ASN A 742 -32.66 -14.42 28.92
C ASN A 742 -32.60 -13.12 28.09
N VAL A 743 -31.48 -12.84 27.43
CA VAL A 743 -31.27 -11.71 26.53
C VAL A 743 -31.06 -12.28 25.13
N SER A 744 -31.80 -11.77 24.13
CA SER A 744 -31.54 -12.07 22.73
C SER A 744 -30.09 -11.70 22.39
N LEU A 745 -29.34 -12.65 21.83
CA LEU A 745 -27.96 -12.53 21.33
C LEU A 745 -27.98 -12.46 19.79
N PRO A 746 -28.41 -11.33 19.19
CA PRO A 746 -28.65 -11.23 17.75
C PRO A 746 -27.39 -11.39 16.90
N ASN A 747 -26.20 -11.23 17.47
CA ASN A 747 -24.93 -11.29 16.75
C ASN A 747 -24.19 -12.62 16.94
N LEU A 748 -24.72 -13.56 17.73
CA LEU A 748 -24.02 -14.81 18.00
C LEU A 748 -24.00 -15.69 16.74
N HIS A 749 -22.81 -15.91 16.18
CA HIS A 749 -22.60 -16.69 14.96
C HIS A 749 -22.04 -18.08 15.24
N LYS A 750 -21.24 -18.23 16.30
CA LYS A 750 -20.59 -19.49 16.66
C LYS A 750 -20.81 -19.84 18.13
N LEU A 751 -21.31 -21.05 18.36
CA LEU A 751 -21.57 -21.57 19.71
C LEU A 751 -21.00 -22.98 19.84
N HIS A 752 -20.02 -23.16 20.73
CA HIS A 752 -19.36 -24.44 20.94
C HIS A 752 -19.66 -24.98 22.35
N LEU A 753 -20.37 -26.11 22.42
CA LEU A 753 -20.91 -26.73 23.64
C LEU A 753 -20.61 -28.24 23.73
N SER A 754 -19.64 -28.74 22.98
CA SER A 754 -19.23 -30.15 22.97
C SER A 754 -18.69 -30.56 24.35
N GLY A 755 -19.15 -31.68 24.92
CA GLY A 755 -18.68 -32.15 26.24
C GLY A 755 -19.28 -31.43 27.46
N CYS A 756 -20.29 -30.56 27.29
CA CYS A 756 -21.03 -29.92 28.39
C CYS A 756 -22.10 -30.87 28.98
N THR A 757 -21.68 -31.90 29.73
CA THR A 757 -22.56 -33.02 30.10
C THR A 757 -23.72 -32.69 31.06
N LYS A 758 -23.60 -31.64 31.89
CA LYS A 758 -24.65 -31.21 32.84
C LYS A 758 -25.54 -30.08 32.32
N LEU A 759 -25.28 -29.57 31.12
CA LEU A 759 -25.97 -28.41 30.58
C LEU A 759 -27.44 -28.72 30.29
N LYS A 760 -28.34 -27.94 30.89
CA LYS A 760 -29.78 -28.01 30.65
C LYS A 760 -30.21 -26.83 29.80
N VAL A 761 -30.12 -26.99 28.48
CA VAL A 761 -30.56 -25.98 27.51
C VAL A 761 -31.58 -26.62 26.57
N SER A 762 -32.75 -26.00 26.40
CA SER A 762 -33.72 -26.44 25.40
C SER A 762 -33.30 -25.94 24.01
N PRO A 763 -33.45 -26.77 22.95
CA PRO A 763 -33.19 -26.34 21.57
C PRO A 763 -34.01 -25.10 21.16
N GLU A 764 -35.27 -25.02 21.59
CA GLU A 764 -36.16 -23.87 21.36
C GLU A 764 -35.61 -22.56 21.96
N ALA A 765 -34.97 -22.63 23.14
CA ALA A 765 -34.35 -21.47 23.76
C ALA A 765 -33.10 -21.01 23.01
N LEU A 766 -32.35 -21.92 22.36
CA LEU A 766 -31.20 -21.57 21.53
C LEU A 766 -31.62 -20.88 20.23
N VAL A 767 -32.63 -21.41 19.55
CA VAL A 767 -33.16 -20.85 18.29
C VAL A 767 -33.75 -19.46 18.52
N THR A 768 -34.51 -19.28 19.59
CA THR A 768 -35.14 -17.98 19.90
C THR A 768 -34.15 -16.93 20.40
N SER A 769 -33.10 -17.33 21.12
CA SER A 769 -32.12 -16.39 21.68
C SER A 769 -30.96 -16.04 20.74
N ALA A 770 -30.62 -16.86 19.74
CA ALA A 770 -29.49 -16.64 18.84
C ALA A 770 -29.88 -16.76 17.34
N PRO A 771 -30.61 -15.77 16.79
CA PRO A 771 -31.18 -15.85 15.44
C PRO A 771 -30.14 -15.83 14.31
N SER A 772 -28.90 -15.41 14.57
CA SER A 772 -27.82 -15.32 13.58
C SER A 772 -26.80 -16.46 13.67
N LEU A 773 -27.12 -17.54 14.38
CA LEU A 773 -26.23 -18.66 14.63
C LEU A 773 -25.95 -19.43 13.33
N ARG A 774 -24.67 -19.60 12.97
CA ARG A 774 -24.22 -20.29 11.75
C ARG A 774 -23.48 -21.58 12.05
N GLU A 775 -22.86 -21.67 13.22
CA GLU A 775 -22.03 -22.80 13.62
C GLU A 775 -22.38 -23.19 15.07
N LEU A 776 -22.86 -24.42 15.25
CA LEU A 776 -23.17 -25.01 16.55
C LEU A 776 -22.44 -26.35 16.67
N SER A 777 -21.53 -26.49 17.64
CA SER A 777 -20.92 -27.79 17.96
C SER A 777 -21.45 -28.31 19.29
N PHE A 778 -22.07 -29.49 19.29
CA PHE A 778 -22.59 -30.13 20.50
C PHE A 778 -22.30 -31.63 20.48
N SER A 779 -21.90 -32.19 21.62
CA SER A 779 -21.67 -33.62 21.81
C SER A 779 -21.74 -33.97 23.31
N GLY A 780 -22.21 -35.17 23.64
CA GLY A 780 -22.23 -35.66 25.04
C GLY A 780 -23.34 -35.10 25.94
N TRP A 781 -24.43 -34.54 25.39
CA TRP A 781 -25.60 -34.12 26.18
C TRP A 781 -26.50 -35.33 26.45
N GLY A 782 -26.51 -35.85 27.68
CA GLY A 782 -27.30 -37.04 28.03
C GLY A 782 -28.83 -36.84 28.05
N SER A 783 -29.30 -35.61 27.86
CA SER A 783 -30.71 -35.20 28.01
C SER A 783 -31.40 -34.77 26.71
N LEU A 784 -30.70 -34.70 25.58
CA LEU A 784 -31.28 -34.20 24.33
C LEU A 784 -31.96 -35.34 23.55
N LYS A 785 -33.30 -35.29 23.46
CA LYS A 785 -34.10 -36.37 22.82
C LYS A 785 -34.42 -36.11 21.34
N SER A 786 -34.49 -34.85 20.90
CA SER A 786 -34.65 -34.45 19.49
C SER A 786 -34.23 -32.98 19.31
N LEU A 787 -33.79 -32.62 18.11
CA LEU A 787 -33.44 -31.26 17.69
C LEU A 787 -34.14 -31.07 16.33
N ASP A 788 -35.23 -30.29 16.30
CA ASP A 788 -35.92 -29.98 15.04
C ASP A 788 -35.15 -28.84 14.36
N CYS A 789 -34.58 -29.14 13.19
CA CYS A 789 -33.81 -28.18 12.40
C CYS A 789 -34.66 -27.67 11.24
N GLU A 790 -35.67 -26.84 11.51
CA GLU A 790 -36.23 -25.93 10.51
C GLU A 790 -35.99 -24.49 10.99
N GLY A 791 -34.97 -23.85 10.42
CA GLY A 791 -34.51 -22.48 10.75
C GLY A 791 -33.11 -22.22 10.24
#